data_AF-A0A2I1HNY0-F1
#
_entry.id   AF-A0A2I1HNY0-F1
#
_cell.length_a   1.000
_cell.length_b   1.000
_cell.length_c   1.000
_cell.angle_alpha   90.00
_cell.angle_beta   90.00
_cell.angle_gamma   90.00
#
_symmetry.space_group_name_H-M   'P 1'
#
loop_
_entity.id
_entity.type
_entity.pdbx_description
1 polymer ?
#
loop_
_entity_poly.entity_id
_entity_poly.type
_entity_poly.pdbx_seq_one_letter_code
_entity_poly.pdbx_strand_id
1 'polypeptide(L)'
;MPPQRVQYHHLKNARNAKKTFSRNPLQDTQNIVQWPIDTILTTINCLNNSELNELLNQIYILKDTEVEITRIQRKKDELIRQIYTLSDKEVLNVYHLLKTMVYPKGIHVGQIFSPYLQKKAYEFIKTGLYKQESSAIAIQNKKKSLEKENKQLKKVATKTNTQIHSLTLKVAKAKCSKTKQTSKIWAAIQNAKKVTPNNFQKTVKRIFKTNKKEYTPQFVKLATEISNKGNNSVSSSTVESTKAVFEFLTGETPTKWISPSTLTKWNKKVAQINLQENRPKDTSLQFYGYGIMVDESTRGEKKILIVCTAYWNQEKNKPLIAVIKMEDMIHCNGTSVATAVLNTCHENQLDPQLCHFWFTDNTAYMSAEKGGTITRFNTIAAADSFRIPCGLHVAQIILMNFENTAFGKLDSLSGLSLKEHPYNLINLAFYLHDGYNESDKDNPLNMKADVIRQLYKELLNYDLTKYQKPIRTRWLYELRIAKQYFERYAAHLQFTQWFVQKLSIIKKVPQRYIEKWKIFYSWLNNTKLNLQLRCLVKFGEKFFKPIYEFLTGYDLISRVYNLDDELQNAAETISETFQEELAEGALLSSKDINELYEAFQTGHSNISQRESSYIEFLKKDLQNETINTFGLMKALQEPNFLKEFEEFSNSVSNEYWKFPIVYTFIKYRVWPIAVHQQQLEGMFNRYDIKVHANMSKELQESRIILLGPDNESVEITQEKLQKVHQQFRGVPEIS
;
A
#
# COMPACT_ATOMS: atom_id res chain seq x y z
N MET A 1 25.07 -6.99 100.47
CA MET A 1 26.05 -7.06 101.58
C MET A 1 27.47 -6.85 101.01
N PRO A 2 28.48 -6.49 101.83
CA PRO A 2 29.53 -5.51 101.46
C PRO A 2 30.94 -6.18 101.31
N PRO A 3 32.12 -5.52 101.41
CA PRO A 3 32.50 -4.10 101.45
C PRO A 3 33.73 -3.69 100.55
N GLN A 4 34.13 -2.39 100.63
CA GLN A 4 35.48 -1.77 100.78
C GLN A 4 36.78 -2.60 100.58
N ARG A 5 38.01 -2.08 100.34
CA ARG A 5 38.65 -0.72 100.26
C ARG A 5 40.01 -0.92 99.53
N VAL A 6 40.55 0.07 98.81
CA VAL A 6 41.78 0.86 99.11
C VAL A 6 42.15 1.52 97.75
N GLN A 7 42.31 2.82 97.51
CA GLN A 7 42.37 4.08 98.30
C GLN A 7 43.77 4.50 98.81
N TYR A 8 44.17 5.75 98.50
CA TYR A 8 45.40 6.47 98.91
C TYR A 8 46.78 5.96 98.42
N HIS A 9 47.36 6.66 97.42
CA HIS A 9 48.78 7.07 97.55
C HIS A 9 49.24 8.31 96.76
N HIS A 10 48.83 8.56 95.50
CA HIS A 10 49.51 9.59 94.64
C HIS A 10 48.69 10.77 94.10
N LEU A 11 47.60 11.15 94.79
CA LEU A 11 47.02 12.52 94.72
C LEU A 11 47.99 13.62 95.23
N LYS A 12 49.22 13.27 95.61
CA LYS A 12 50.30 14.14 96.10
C LYS A 12 51.22 14.66 94.99
N ASN A 13 51.31 13.98 93.84
CA ASN A 13 52.22 14.38 92.75
C ASN A 13 51.64 15.54 91.92
N ALA A 14 50.31 15.66 91.86
CA ALA A 14 49.58 16.70 91.13
C ALA A 14 49.64 18.12 91.74
N ARG A 15 50.36 18.34 92.86
CA ARG A 15 50.55 19.67 93.47
C ARG A 15 52.00 20.15 93.57
N ASN A 16 53.01 19.26 93.44
CA ASN A 16 54.42 19.64 93.60
C ASN A 16 55.17 19.94 92.30
N ALA A 17 54.66 19.54 91.13
CA ALA A 17 55.22 19.93 89.83
C ALA A 17 54.91 21.40 89.42
N LYS A 18 54.34 22.22 90.33
CA LYS A 18 53.90 23.60 90.07
C LYS A 18 54.76 24.68 90.76
N LYS A 19 55.93 24.32 91.33
CA LYS A 19 56.86 25.25 92.01
C LYS A 19 58.36 24.94 91.82
N THR A 20 58.77 24.75 90.57
CA THR A 20 60.14 25.06 90.10
C THR A 20 60.00 25.96 88.88
N PHE A 21 59.68 27.23 89.11
CA PHE A 21 60.62 28.35 88.85
C PHE A 21 61.22 28.27 87.43
N SER A 22 60.56 28.85 86.43
CA SER A 22 60.70 30.29 86.11
C SER A 22 62.16 30.68 85.84
N ARG A 23 62.64 30.33 84.64
CA ARG A 23 63.62 31.11 83.89
C ARG A 23 62.97 31.57 82.59
N ASN A 24 63.25 32.82 82.19
CA ASN A 24 62.64 33.46 81.03
C ASN A 24 63.02 32.74 79.73
N PRO A 25 62.05 32.26 78.91
CA PRO A 25 62.34 31.81 77.55
C PRO A 25 62.60 32.97 76.57
N LEU A 26 62.28 34.20 76.98
CA LEU A 26 62.12 35.38 76.12
C LEU A 26 63.40 36.15 75.79
N GLN A 27 64.52 35.89 76.46
CA GLN A 27 65.78 36.63 76.23
C GLN A 27 66.78 35.82 75.36
N ASP A 28 66.85 34.50 75.57
CA ASP A 28 67.68 33.62 74.73
C ASP A 28 67.10 33.45 73.31
N THR A 29 65.77 33.49 73.15
CA THR A 29 65.13 33.47 71.83
C THR A 29 65.30 34.77 71.04
N GLN A 30 65.38 35.93 71.70
CA GLN A 30 65.59 37.21 71.02
C GLN A 30 67.00 37.30 70.41
N ASN A 31 68.05 36.92 71.15
CA ASN A 31 69.41 36.97 70.62
C ASN A 31 69.70 35.93 69.52
N ILE A 32 69.07 34.75 69.58
CA ILE A 32 69.23 33.70 68.55
C ILE A 32 68.50 34.05 67.25
N VAL A 33 67.41 34.83 67.30
CA VAL A 33 66.64 35.23 66.10
C VAL A 33 67.16 36.52 65.46
N GLN A 34 67.78 37.43 66.21
CA GLN A 34 68.28 38.69 65.65
C GLN A 34 69.54 38.51 64.78
N TRP A 35 70.48 37.65 65.18
CA TRP A 35 71.76 37.47 64.48
C TRP A 35 71.63 36.94 63.02
N PRO A 36 70.73 35.98 62.73
CA PRO A 36 70.41 35.59 61.35
C PRO A 36 69.73 36.70 60.55
N ILE A 37 68.85 37.50 61.17
CA ILE A 37 68.09 38.55 60.47
C ILE A 37 69.03 39.66 59.99
N ASP A 38 69.96 40.12 60.82
CA ASP A 38 70.92 41.16 60.43
C ASP A 38 71.88 40.64 59.34
N THR A 39 72.28 39.37 59.40
CA THR A 39 73.09 38.71 58.37
C THR A 39 72.33 38.62 57.03
N ILE A 40 71.05 38.25 57.06
CA ILE A 40 70.17 38.18 55.89
C ILE A 40 69.92 39.58 55.30
N LEU A 41 69.66 40.60 56.13
CA LEU A 41 69.49 41.99 55.68
C LEU A 41 70.76 42.53 55.02
N THR A 42 71.93 42.27 55.61
CA THR A 42 73.23 42.67 55.02
C THR A 42 73.47 41.97 53.68
N THR A 43 73.05 40.71 53.55
CA THR A 43 73.17 39.96 52.29
C THR A 43 72.21 40.51 51.24
N ILE A 44 70.94 40.74 51.59
CA ILE A 44 69.91 41.29 50.70
C ILE A 44 70.32 42.67 50.15
N ASN A 45 70.92 43.54 50.97
CA ASN A 45 71.38 44.85 50.54
C ASN A 45 72.60 44.83 49.60
N CYS A 46 73.26 43.68 49.44
CA CYS A 46 74.41 43.49 48.54
C CYS A 46 74.04 42.74 47.24
N LEU A 47 72.82 42.20 47.11
CA LEU A 47 72.35 41.49 45.93
C LEU A 47 71.76 42.45 44.89
N ASN A 48 71.96 42.15 43.60
CA ASN A 48 71.32 42.89 42.52
C ASN A 48 69.88 42.39 42.28
N ASN A 49 69.08 43.19 41.56
CA ASN A 49 67.66 42.89 41.31
C ASN A 49 67.40 41.56 40.56
N SER A 50 68.38 41.00 39.84
CA SER A 50 68.24 39.67 39.22
C SER A 50 68.36 38.57 40.27
N GLU A 51 69.40 38.64 41.10
CA GLU A 51 69.68 37.68 42.16
C GLU A 51 68.56 37.66 43.22
N LEU A 52 68.02 38.83 43.57
CA LEU A 52 66.91 38.97 44.50
C LEU A 52 65.63 38.27 43.99
N ASN A 53 65.35 38.35 42.68
CA ASN A 53 64.20 37.68 42.06
C ASN A 53 64.40 36.16 41.97
N GLU A 54 65.63 35.69 41.73
CA GLU A 54 65.92 34.26 41.72
C GLU A 54 65.79 33.64 43.13
N LEU A 55 66.25 34.34 44.16
CA LEU A 55 66.09 33.95 45.56
C LEU A 55 64.60 33.94 45.98
N LEU A 56 63.81 34.93 45.54
CA LEU A 56 62.35 34.95 45.73
C LEU A 56 61.65 33.76 45.05
N ASN A 57 62.04 33.41 43.81
CA ASN A 57 61.50 32.23 43.12
C ASN A 57 61.86 30.92 43.85
N GLN A 58 63.10 30.76 44.31
CA GLN A 58 63.50 29.57 45.08
C GLN A 58 62.72 29.44 46.39
N ILE A 59 62.48 30.56 47.11
CA ILE A 59 61.64 30.58 48.32
C ILE A 59 60.18 30.21 47.99
N TYR A 60 59.65 30.68 46.86
CA TYR A 60 58.29 30.36 46.43
C TYR A 60 58.12 28.86 46.10
N ILE A 61 59.08 28.29 45.37
CA ILE A 61 59.14 26.86 45.04
C ILE A 61 59.26 26.00 46.31
N LEU A 62 60.08 26.41 47.28
CA LEU A 62 60.21 25.71 48.56
C LEU A 62 58.90 25.73 49.36
N LYS A 63 58.19 26.86 49.40
CA LYS A 63 56.86 26.96 50.05
C LYS A 63 55.81 26.05 49.44
N ASP A 64 55.67 26.03 48.10
CA ASP A 64 54.72 25.14 47.43
C ASP A 64 55.09 23.65 47.66
N THR A 65 56.39 23.33 47.69
CA THR A 65 56.87 21.98 47.96
C THR A 65 56.55 21.54 49.40
N GLU A 66 56.73 22.41 50.40
CA GLU A 66 56.43 22.12 51.81
C GLU A 66 54.91 21.96 52.06
N VAL A 67 54.09 22.77 51.39
CA VAL A 67 52.62 22.64 51.41
C VAL A 67 52.18 21.30 50.83
N GLU A 68 52.73 20.87 49.68
CA GLU A 68 52.32 19.63 49.03
C GLU A 68 52.86 18.38 49.76
N ILE A 69 54.07 18.42 50.35
CA ILE A 69 54.55 17.39 51.29
C ILE A 69 53.61 17.25 52.48
N THR A 70 53.19 18.38 53.08
CA THR A 70 52.24 18.38 54.21
C THR A 70 50.89 17.81 53.81
N ARG A 71 50.41 18.10 52.60
CA ARG A 71 49.16 17.56 52.04
C ARG A 71 49.24 16.05 51.79
N ILE A 72 50.34 15.57 51.21
CA ILE A 72 50.59 14.14 50.97
C ILE A 72 50.68 13.39 52.31
N GLN A 73 51.35 13.96 53.31
CA GLN A 73 51.46 13.33 54.62
C GLN A 73 50.09 13.20 55.31
N ARG A 74 49.26 14.25 55.31
CA ARG A 74 47.86 14.15 55.81
C ARG A 74 47.08 13.04 55.10
N LYS A 75 47.26 12.87 53.78
CA LYS A 75 46.60 11.79 53.01
C LYS A 75 47.12 10.40 53.35
N LYS A 76 48.42 10.25 53.67
CA LYS A 76 48.97 9.01 54.23
C LYS A 76 48.38 8.70 55.60
N ASP A 77 48.32 9.68 56.50
CA ASP A 77 47.79 9.52 57.86
C ASP A 77 46.28 9.23 57.88
N GLU A 78 45.54 9.72 56.87
CA GLU A 78 44.13 9.42 56.63
C GLU A 78 43.96 7.98 56.11
N LEU A 79 44.76 7.56 55.14
CA LEU A 79 44.75 6.18 54.62
C LEU A 79 45.14 5.15 55.70
N ILE A 80 46.16 5.45 56.50
CA ILE A 80 46.59 4.59 57.63
C ILE A 80 45.45 4.44 58.64
N ARG A 81 44.76 5.53 58.99
CA ARG A 81 43.58 5.47 59.87
C ARG A 81 42.45 4.63 59.27
N GLN A 82 42.17 4.76 57.98
CA GLN A 82 41.18 3.90 57.31
C GLN A 82 41.57 2.41 57.38
N ILE A 83 42.83 2.08 57.11
CA ILE A 83 43.33 0.69 57.19
C ILE A 83 43.16 0.12 58.61
N TYR A 84 43.46 0.88 59.67
CA TYR A 84 43.25 0.46 61.06
C TYR A 84 41.77 0.32 61.47
N THR A 85 40.82 0.81 60.67
CA THR A 85 39.37 0.63 60.91
C THR A 85 38.75 -0.55 60.15
N LEU A 86 39.51 -1.23 59.28
CA LEU A 86 39.04 -2.41 58.54
C LEU A 86 39.15 -3.68 59.39
N SER A 87 38.29 -4.67 59.11
CA SER A 87 38.45 -6.01 59.69
C SER A 87 39.62 -6.77 59.06
N ASP A 88 40.20 -7.75 59.76
CA ASP A 88 41.36 -8.53 59.27
C ASP A 88 41.16 -9.11 57.86
N LYS A 89 39.94 -9.55 57.55
CA LYS A 89 39.57 -10.09 56.23
C LYS A 89 39.56 -9.01 55.15
N GLU A 90 39.16 -7.79 55.48
CA GLU A 90 39.17 -6.64 54.57
C GLU A 90 40.59 -6.08 54.39
N VAL A 91 41.42 -6.07 55.44
CA VAL A 91 42.85 -5.73 55.33
C VAL A 91 43.56 -6.66 54.34
N LEU A 92 43.31 -7.98 54.40
CA LEU A 92 43.83 -8.94 53.43
C LEU A 92 43.34 -8.66 51.99
N ASN A 93 42.06 -8.30 51.82
CA ASN A 93 41.51 -7.95 50.52
C ASN A 93 42.12 -6.65 49.95
N VAL A 94 42.30 -5.61 50.77
CA VAL A 94 42.94 -4.35 50.38
C VAL A 94 44.41 -4.55 50.05
N TYR A 95 45.13 -5.37 50.82
CA TYR A 95 46.50 -5.75 50.51
C TYR A 95 46.60 -6.46 49.15
N HIS A 96 45.70 -7.42 48.88
CA HIS A 96 45.67 -8.09 47.58
C HIS A 96 45.29 -7.14 46.43
N LEU A 97 44.36 -6.21 46.65
CA LEU A 97 43.96 -5.21 45.67
C LEU A 97 45.12 -4.28 45.31
N LEU A 98 45.81 -3.71 46.30
CA LEU A 98 46.97 -2.83 46.09
C LEU A 98 48.14 -3.56 45.41
N LYS A 99 48.34 -4.86 45.70
CA LYS A 99 49.35 -5.70 45.05
C LYS A 99 48.99 -6.03 43.58
N THR A 100 47.71 -6.09 43.24
CA THR A 100 47.24 -6.48 41.90
C THR A 100 46.93 -5.27 41.00
N MET A 101 46.62 -4.10 41.55
CA MET A 101 46.34 -2.86 40.80
C MET A 101 47.60 -2.06 40.41
N VAL A 102 48.67 -2.76 40.04
CA VAL A 102 49.91 -2.19 39.51
C VAL A 102 50.16 -2.65 38.08
N TYR A 103 50.88 -1.85 37.28
CA TYR A 103 51.29 -2.30 35.94
C TYR A 103 52.22 -3.51 36.06
N PRO A 104 51.91 -4.67 35.46
CA PRO A 104 52.72 -5.88 35.60
C PRO A 104 53.94 -5.91 34.66
N LYS A 105 53.94 -5.08 33.60
CA LYS A 105 54.99 -4.99 32.57
C LYS A 105 55.01 -3.58 31.95
N GLY A 106 56.12 -3.21 31.30
CA GLY A 106 56.29 -1.94 30.59
C GLY A 106 56.93 -0.84 31.46
N ILE A 107 57.04 0.38 30.92
CA ILE A 107 57.78 1.50 31.55
C ILE A 107 57.22 1.98 32.90
N HIS A 108 55.97 1.64 33.21
CA HIS A 108 55.31 1.96 34.49
C HIS A 108 55.26 0.75 35.45
N VAL A 109 56.02 -0.33 35.19
CA VAL A 109 55.96 -1.57 35.99
C VAL A 109 56.12 -1.30 37.49
N GLY A 110 55.24 -1.91 38.29
CA GLY A 110 55.20 -1.71 39.75
C GLY A 110 54.52 -0.41 40.22
N GLN A 111 54.23 0.55 39.33
CA GLN A 111 53.42 1.72 39.67
C GLN A 111 51.93 1.33 39.72
N ILE A 112 51.17 1.95 40.62
CA ILE A 112 49.71 1.79 40.71
C ILE A 112 49.05 2.34 39.43
N PHE A 113 48.01 1.68 38.93
CA PHE A 113 47.27 2.13 37.74
C PHE A 113 46.79 3.58 37.85
N SER A 114 46.81 4.32 36.73
CA SER A 114 46.39 5.73 36.72
C SER A 114 44.92 5.93 37.15
N PRO A 115 44.55 7.07 37.74
CA PRO A 115 43.18 7.33 38.20
C PRO A 115 42.11 7.16 37.11
N TYR A 116 42.45 7.42 35.83
CA TYR A 116 41.56 7.17 34.70
C TYR A 116 41.26 5.67 34.52
N LEU A 117 42.27 4.81 34.60
CA LEU A 117 42.09 3.35 34.51
C LEU A 117 41.39 2.79 35.75
N GLN A 118 41.69 3.31 36.94
CA GLN A 118 40.94 2.97 38.16
C GLN A 118 39.44 3.32 38.00
N LYS A 119 39.12 4.51 37.49
CA LYS A 119 37.73 4.92 37.22
C LYS A 119 37.06 4.06 36.15
N LYS A 120 37.77 3.70 35.07
CA LYS A 120 37.26 2.76 34.04
C LYS A 120 37.02 1.35 34.59
N ALA A 121 37.90 0.83 35.46
CA ALA A 121 37.71 -0.45 36.12
C ALA A 121 36.52 -0.43 37.10
N TYR A 122 36.38 0.67 37.87
CA TYR A 122 35.21 0.88 38.73
C TYR A 122 33.90 0.97 37.93
N GLU A 123 33.86 1.75 36.83
CA GLU A 123 32.71 1.80 35.93
C GLU A 123 32.39 0.42 35.32
N PHE A 124 33.41 -0.37 34.95
CA PHE A 124 33.22 -1.74 34.46
C PHE A 124 32.63 -2.67 35.54
N ILE A 125 33.12 -2.60 36.77
CA ILE A 125 32.56 -3.34 37.92
C ILE A 125 31.13 -2.90 38.23
N LYS A 126 30.87 -1.59 38.25
CA LYS A 126 29.54 -0.99 38.49
C LYS A 126 28.53 -1.39 37.41
N THR A 127 28.94 -1.45 36.14
CA THR A 127 28.08 -1.87 35.02
C THR A 127 27.95 -3.39 34.88
N GLY A 128 28.97 -4.16 35.27
CA GLY A 128 29.01 -5.62 35.12
C GLY A 128 28.47 -6.42 36.31
N LEU A 129 28.72 -5.98 37.56
CA LEU A 129 28.35 -6.72 38.77
C LEU A 129 27.09 -6.17 39.46
N TYR A 130 26.87 -4.84 39.43
CA TYR A 130 25.73 -4.20 40.12
C TYR A 130 24.50 -3.96 39.23
N LYS A 131 24.44 -4.56 38.03
CA LYS A 131 23.24 -4.61 37.15
C LYS A 131 22.47 -5.94 37.22
N GLN A 132 22.68 -6.74 38.27
CA GLN A 132 22.06 -8.07 38.41
C GLN A 132 20.52 -8.07 38.34
N GLU A 133 19.83 -7.03 38.83
CA GLU A 133 18.37 -6.99 38.81
C GLU A 133 17.80 -6.86 37.39
N SER A 134 18.44 -6.08 36.52
CA SER A 134 18.00 -5.90 35.13
C SER A 134 18.22 -7.15 34.27
N SER A 135 19.30 -7.91 34.51
CA SER A 135 19.59 -9.12 33.73
C SER A 135 18.84 -10.34 34.25
N ALA A 136 18.74 -10.55 35.57
CA ALA A 136 18.05 -11.69 36.16
C ALA A 136 16.54 -11.64 35.86
N ILE A 137 15.88 -10.50 36.04
CA ILE A 137 14.46 -10.34 35.73
C ILE A 137 14.21 -10.46 34.22
N ALA A 138 15.07 -9.87 33.38
CA ALA A 138 14.94 -10.03 31.92
C ALA A 138 15.13 -11.48 31.47
N ILE A 139 16.12 -12.21 32.00
CA ILE A 139 16.35 -13.63 31.70
C ILE A 139 15.18 -14.49 32.23
N GLN A 140 14.65 -14.20 33.41
CA GLN A 140 13.52 -14.96 33.98
C GLN A 140 12.20 -14.67 33.26
N ASN A 141 12.00 -13.45 32.77
CA ASN A 141 10.88 -13.10 31.89
C ASN A 141 11.04 -13.73 30.49
N LYS A 142 12.25 -13.71 29.91
CA LYS A 142 12.56 -14.40 28.65
C LYS A 142 12.34 -15.91 28.79
N LYS A 143 12.76 -16.52 29.90
CA LYS A 143 12.51 -17.94 30.23
C LYS A 143 11.02 -18.23 30.35
N LYS A 144 10.24 -17.44 31.11
CA LYS A 144 8.78 -17.58 31.20
C LYS A 144 8.09 -17.41 29.83
N SER A 145 8.59 -16.51 28.99
CA SER A 145 8.09 -16.31 27.62
C SER A 145 8.36 -17.54 26.75
N LEU A 146 9.60 -18.00 26.71
CA LEU A 146 10.02 -19.20 25.97
C LEU A 146 9.33 -20.49 26.49
N GLU A 147 9.02 -20.59 27.78
CA GLU A 147 8.23 -21.68 28.35
C GLU A 147 6.75 -21.63 27.95
N LYS A 148 6.15 -20.43 27.84
CA LYS A 148 4.81 -20.24 27.26
C LYS A 148 4.81 -20.61 25.78
N GLU A 149 5.79 -20.14 25.03
CA GLU A 149 5.96 -20.43 23.59
C GLU A 149 6.18 -21.93 23.37
N ASN A 150 7.04 -22.60 24.14
CA ASN A 150 7.20 -24.06 24.07
C ASN A 150 5.91 -24.82 24.42
N LYS A 151 5.11 -24.34 25.40
CA LYS A 151 3.80 -24.94 25.70
C LYS A 151 2.80 -24.72 24.55
N GLN A 152 2.82 -23.58 23.88
CA GLN A 152 2.01 -23.32 22.68
C GLN A 152 2.47 -24.19 21.50
N LEU A 153 3.77 -24.24 21.21
CA LEU A 153 4.36 -25.09 20.17
C LEU A 153 4.07 -26.58 20.40
N LYS A 154 4.15 -27.07 21.66
CA LYS A 154 3.74 -28.45 21.99
C LYS A 154 2.24 -28.67 21.76
N LYS A 155 1.37 -27.73 22.14
CA LYS A 155 -0.08 -27.80 21.85
C LYS A 155 -0.35 -27.81 20.34
N VAL A 156 0.32 -26.95 19.58
CA VAL A 156 0.24 -26.90 18.10
C VAL A 156 0.72 -28.24 17.52
N ALA A 157 1.89 -28.73 17.90
CA ALA A 157 2.42 -30.02 17.44
C ALA A 157 1.46 -31.19 17.75
N THR A 158 0.86 -31.23 18.93
CA THR A 158 -0.17 -32.24 19.24
C THR A 158 -1.42 -32.09 18.35
N LYS A 159 -1.93 -30.86 18.17
CA LYS A 159 -3.09 -30.58 17.30
C LYS A 159 -2.80 -30.96 15.85
N THR A 160 -1.63 -30.61 15.34
CA THR A 160 -1.15 -30.97 13.99
C THR A 160 -0.99 -32.48 13.85
N ASN A 161 -0.45 -33.20 14.84
CA ASN A 161 -0.40 -34.67 14.81
C ASN A 161 -1.80 -35.30 14.83
N THR A 162 -2.74 -34.79 15.64
CA THR A 162 -4.13 -35.27 15.62
C THR A 162 -4.80 -34.99 14.26
N GLN A 163 -4.53 -33.84 13.65
CA GLN A 163 -4.98 -33.50 12.30
C GLN A 163 -4.35 -34.40 11.23
N ILE A 164 -3.05 -34.68 11.29
CA ILE A 164 -2.34 -35.62 10.41
C ILE A 164 -2.93 -37.02 10.54
N HIS A 165 -3.20 -37.49 11.77
CA HIS A 165 -3.81 -38.80 11.98
C HIS A 165 -5.25 -38.86 11.42
N SER A 166 -6.07 -37.83 11.70
CA SER A 166 -7.41 -37.67 11.10
C SER A 166 -7.36 -37.60 9.57
N LEU A 167 -6.40 -36.88 8.98
CA LEU A 167 -6.21 -36.80 7.53
C LEU A 167 -5.77 -38.14 6.96
N THR A 168 -4.87 -38.87 7.61
CA THR A 168 -4.46 -40.22 7.23
C THR A 168 -5.65 -41.19 7.25
N LEU A 169 -6.50 -41.14 8.28
CA LEU A 169 -7.75 -41.90 8.33
C LEU A 169 -8.75 -41.49 7.25
N LYS A 170 -8.91 -40.19 6.97
CA LYS A 170 -9.74 -39.68 5.86
C LYS A 170 -9.19 -40.11 4.50
N VAL A 171 -7.88 -40.13 4.29
CA VAL A 171 -7.22 -40.61 3.07
C VAL A 171 -7.37 -42.12 2.93
N ALA A 172 -7.24 -42.89 4.01
CA ALA A 172 -7.51 -44.34 3.99
C ALA A 172 -8.99 -44.63 3.67
N LYS A 173 -9.92 -43.89 4.28
CA LYS A 173 -11.36 -43.97 3.97
C LYS A 173 -11.65 -43.55 2.53
N ALA A 174 -11.02 -42.49 2.02
CA ALA A 174 -11.15 -42.04 0.64
C ALA A 174 -10.54 -43.04 -0.35
N LYS A 175 -9.41 -43.69 -0.04
CA LYS A 175 -8.86 -44.81 -0.82
C LYS A 175 -9.84 -45.98 -0.85
N CYS A 176 -10.37 -46.41 0.30
CA CYS A 176 -11.37 -47.48 0.39
C CYS A 176 -12.67 -47.13 -0.37
N SER A 177 -13.17 -45.91 -0.22
CA SER A 177 -14.33 -45.40 -0.97
C SER A 177 -14.03 -45.34 -2.46
N LYS A 178 -12.85 -44.89 -2.89
CA LYS A 178 -12.39 -44.93 -4.29
C LYS A 178 -12.37 -46.36 -4.79
N THR A 179 -11.79 -47.32 -4.07
CA THR A 179 -11.82 -48.74 -4.47
C THR A 179 -13.27 -49.24 -4.60
N LYS A 180 -14.13 -48.99 -3.61
CA LYS A 180 -15.56 -49.41 -3.64
C LYS A 180 -16.34 -48.74 -4.78
N GLN A 181 -16.01 -47.49 -5.12
CA GLN A 181 -16.65 -46.73 -6.19
C GLN A 181 -16.09 -47.13 -7.56
N THR A 182 -14.81 -47.44 -7.67
CA THR A 182 -14.18 -48.12 -8.81
C THR A 182 -14.79 -49.50 -9.03
N SER A 183 -15.00 -50.32 -7.99
CA SER A 183 -15.71 -51.60 -8.09
C SER A 183 -17.17 -51.42 -8.51
N LYS A 184 -17.88 -50.39 -8.02
CA LYS A 184 -19.22 -50.03 -8.51
C LYS A 184 -19.20 -49.60 -9.98
N ILE A 185 -18.18 -48.85 -10.42
CA ILE A 185 -18.00 -48.45 -11.82
C ILE A 185 -17.70 -49.68 -12.69
N TRP A 186 -16.82 -50.58 -12.26
CA TRP A 186 -16.55 -51.84 -12.97
C TRP A 186 -17.78 -52.75 -13.04
N ALA A 187 -18.53 -52.91 -11.94
CA ALA A 187 -19.79 -53.63 -11.96
C ALA A 187 -20.83 -52.95 -12.86
N ALA A 188 -20.91 -51.62 -12.87
CA ALA A 188 -21.78 -50.87 -13.77
C ALA A 188 -21.33 -50.97 -15.24
N ILE A 189 -20.03 -51.07 -15.53
CA ILE A 189 -19.48 -51.28 -16.88
C ILE A 189 -19.74 -52.72 -17.35
N GLN A 190 -19.61 -53.72 -16.47
CA GLN A 190 -19.92 -55.12 -16.78
C GLN A 190 -21.43 -55.35 -16.96
N ASN A 191 -22.27 -54.66 -16.17
CA ASN A 191 -23.73 -54.72 -16.26
C ASN A 191 -24.32 -53.75 -17.29
N ALA A 192 -23.53 -52.81 -17.83
CA ALA A 192 -23.98 -51.93 -18.90
C ALA A 192 -24.17 -52.72 -20.19
N LYS A 193 -25.29 -52.50 -20.86
CA LYS A 193 -25.49 -52.99 -22.23
C LYS A 193 -24.31 -52.52 -23.09
N LYS A 194 -23.62 -53.46 -23.75
CA LYS A 194 -22.51 -53.15 -24.67
C LYS A 194 -22.95 -52.09 -25.68
N VAL A 195 -22.51 -50.84 -25.48
CA VAL A 195 -22.75 -49.76 -26.43
C VAL A 195 -21.85 -50.02 -27.62
N THR A 196 -22.43 -50.47 -28.73
CA THR A 196 -21.70 -50.62 -29.99
C THR A 196 -21.18 -49.25 -30.46
N PRO A 197 -20.07 -49.17 -31.22
CA PRO A 197 -19.59 -47.91 -31.79
C PRO A 197 -20.68 -47.14 -32.56
N ASN A 198 -21.55 -47.85 -33.28
CA ASN A 198 -22.73 -47.27 -33.94
C ASN A 198 -23.75 -46.67 -32.96
N ASN A 199 -24.00 -47.30 -31.81
CA ASN A 199 -24.90 -46.75 -30.79
C ASN A 199 -24.28 -45.54 -30.09
N PHE A 200 -22.96 -45.55 -29.88
CA PHE A 200 -22.21 -44.39 -29.38
C PHE A 200 -22.29 -43.23 -30.38
N GLN A 201 -21.87 -43.41 -31.64
CA GLN A 201 -21.97 -42.41 -32.70
C GLN A 201 -23.39 -41.84 -32.86
N LYS A 202 -24.43 -42.69 -32.89
CA LYS A 202 -25.83 -42.23 -32.97
C LYS A 202 -26.23 -41.37 -31.77
N THR A 203 -25.77 -41.71 -30.57
CA THR A 203 -26.04 -40.94 -29.34
C THR A 203 -25.30 -39.62 -29.36
N VAL A 204 -24.00 -39.63 -29.69
CA VAL A 204 -23.17 -38.43 -29.86
C VAL A 204 -23.78 -37.48 -30.88
N LYS A 205 -24.17 -37.95 -32.07
CA LYS A 205 -24.79 -37.09 -33.11
C LYS A 205 -26.07 -36.40 -32.63
N ARG A 206 -26.88 -37.05 -31.77
CA ARG A 206 -28.07 -36.43 -31.15
C ARG A 206 -27.73 -35.33 -30.14
N ILE A 207 -26.54 -35.36 -29.53
CA ILE A 207 -26.07 -34.27 -28.65
C ILE A 207 -25.73 -33.01 -29.47
N PHE A 208 -25.25 -33.16 -30.70
CA PHE A 208 -24.95 -32.04 -31.59
C PHE A 208 -26.17 -31.53 -32.39
N LYS A 209 -27.06 -32.42 -32.83
CA LYS A 209 -28.18 -32.10 -33.73
C LYS A 209 -29.50 -32.74 -33.31
N THR A 210 -30.57 -31.94 -33.33
CA THR A 210 -31.95 -32.41 -33.16
C THR A 210 -32.44 -33.13 -34.43
N ASN A 211 -32.06 -32.64 -35.61
CA ASN A 211 -32.35 -33.25 -36.90
C ASN A 211 -31.26 -32.89 -37.94
N LYS A 212 -31.38 -33.29 -39.21
CA LYS A 212 -30.34 -33.01 -40.23
C LYS A 212 -30.04 -31.50 -40.42
N LYS A 213 -31.04 -30.63 -40.20
CA LYS A 213 -31.01 -29.19 -40.45
C LYS A 213 -30.79 -28.34 -39.18
N GLU A 214 -31.18 -28.82 -38.01
CA GLU A 214 -31.14 -28.07 -36.74
C GLU A 214 -30.14 -28.63 -35.72
N TYR A 215 -29.53 -27.73 -34.96
CA TYR A 215 -28.57 -28.01 -33.89
C TYR A 215 -29.28 -28.01 -32.54
N THR A 216 -28.74 -28.74 -31.56
CA THR A 216 -29.29 -28.72 -30.20
C THR A 216 -28.98 -27.39 -29.50
N PRO A 217 -29.86 -26.94 -28.59
CA PRO A 217 -29.60 -25.74 -27.78
C PRO A 217 -28.32 -25.85 -26.95
N GLN A 218 -28.03 -27.03 -26.40
CA GLN A 218 -26.82 -27.31 -25.62
C GLN A 218 -25.56 -27.15 -26.46
N PHE A 219 -25.58 -27.61 -27.72
CA PHE A 219 -24.44 -27.45 -28.62
C PHE A 219 -24.27 -26.01 -29.10
N VAL A 220 -25.37 -25.30 -29.38
CA VAL A 220 -25.33 -23.86 -29.71
C VAL A 220 -24.71 -23.05 -28.56
N LYS A 221 -25.10 -23.34 -27.31
CA LYS A 221 -24.50 -22.75 -26.11
C LYS A 221 -23.00 -23.05 -26.02
N LEU A 222 -22.61 -24.33 -26.07
CA LEU A 222 -21.21 -24.75 -25.99
C LEU A 222 -20.33 -24.11 -27.09
N ALA A 223 -20.79 -24.13 -28.34
CA ALA A 223 -20.05 -23.54 -29.46
C ALA A 223 -19.88 -22.02 -29.31
N THR A 224 -20.88 -21.34 -28.72
CA THR A 224 -20.81 -19.91 -28.40
C THR A 224 -19.82 -19.64 -27.26
N GLU A 225 -19.88 -20.42 -26.17
CA GLU A 225 -18.94 -20.33 -25.04
C GLU A 225 -17.49 -20.58 -25.47
N ILE A 226 -17.23 -21.58 -26.32
CA ILE A 226 -15.88 -21.85 -26.88
C ILE A 226 -15.44 -20.68 -27.79
N SER A 227 -16.36 -20.10 -28.56
CA SER A 227 -16.05 -18.91 -29.38
C SER A 227 -15.58 -17.75 -28.51
N ASN A 228 -16.17 -17.58 -27.33
CA ASN A 228 -15.95 -16.42 -26.46
C ASN A 228 -14.79 -16.63 -25.47
N LYS A 229 -14.19 -17.82 -25.42
CA LYS A 229 -12.98 -18.10 -24.64
C LYS A 229 -11.71 -17.75 -25.42
N GLY A 230 -11.11 -16.61 -25.05
CA GLY A 230 -9.81 -16.12 -25.52
C GLY A 230 -9.90 -15.15 -26.72
N ASN A 231 -8.75 -14.58 -27.11
CA ASN A 231 -8.63 -13.63 -28.25
C ASN A 231 -8.78 -14.32 -29.64
N ASN A 232 -9.49 -15.44 -29.68
CA ASN A 232 -9.51 -16.36 -30.80
C ASN A 232 -10.36 -15.83 -31.96
N SER A 233 -9.78 -15.89 -33.17
CA SER A 233 -10.53 -15.61 -34.39
C SER A 233 -11.61 -16.67 -34.61
N VAL A 234 -12.81 -16.19 -34.89
CA VAL A 234 -14.00 -16.97 -35.27
C VAL A 234 -13.75 -17.77 -36.56
N SER A 235 -12.84 -17.30 -37.42
CA SER A 235 -12.69 -17.80 -38.80
C SER A 235 -12.02 -19.18 -38.91
N SER A 236 -10.96 -19.42 -38.13
CA SER A 236 -10.19 -20.67 -38.13
C SER A 236 -10.39 -21.45 -36.83
N SER A 237 -9.74 -21.00 -35.75
CA SER A 237 -9.54 -21.76 -34.51
C SER A 237 -10.80 -22.37 -33.89
N THR A 238 -11.89 -21.61 -33.66
CA THR A 238 -13.11 -22.15 -33.04
C THR A 238 -13.83 -23.14 -33.95
N VAL A 239 -13.95 -22.82 -35.24
CA VAL A 239 -14.63 -23.69 -36.21
C VAL A 239 -13.86 -25.00 -36.36
N GLU A 240 -12.54 -24.92 -36.56
CA GLU A 240 -11.66 -26.07 -36.72
C GLU A 240 -11.64 -26.94 -35.45
N SER A 241 -11.50 -26.33 -34.27
CA SER A 241 -11.55 -27.07 -32.99
C SER A 241 -12.88 -27.79 -32.80
N THR A 242 -14.00 -27.14 -33.14
CA THR A 242 -15.33 -27.75 -33.00
C THR A 242 -15.54 -28.89 -34.02
N LYS A 243 -15.02 -28.73 -35.24
CA LYS A 243 -15.01 -29.79 -36.26
C LYS A 243 -14.13 -30.98 -35.83
N ALA A 244 -12.93 -30.72 -35.32
CA ALA A 244 -11.98 -31.73 -34.85
C ALA A 244 -12.52 -32.51 -33.64
N VAL A 245 -13.21 -31.85 -32.70
CA VAL A 245 -13.89 -32.54 -31.58
C VAL A 245 -15.02 -33.43 -32.09
N PHE A 246 -15.82 -32.97 -33.06
CA PHE A 246 -16.87 -33.80 -33.66
C PHE A 246 -16.29 -35.01 -34.41
N GLU A 247 -15.24 -34.79 -35.20
CA GLU A 247 -14.53 -35.83 -35.95
C GLU A 247 -13.86 -36.84 -35.02
N PHE A 248 -13.22 -36.41 -33.94
CA PHE A 248 -12.68 -37.28 -32.90
C PHE A 248 -13.76 -38.14 -32.22
N LEU A 249 -14.93 -37.56 -31.92
CA LEU A 249 -16.02 -38.28 -31.24
C LEU A 249 -16.87 -39.17 -32.16
N THR A 250 -16.78 -39.01 -33.49
CA THR A 250 -17.66 -39.72 -34.43
C THR A 250 -16.95 -40.45 -35.57
N GLY A 251 -15.71 -40.11 -35.89
CA GLY A 251 -14.99 -40.59 -37.07
C GLY A 251 -15.45 -39.96 -38.41
N GLU A 252 -16.30 -38.92 -38.37
CA GLU A 252 -16.82 -38.27 -39.58
C GLU A 252 -16.35 -36.82 -39.70
N THR A 253 -15.71 -36.47 -40.83
CA THR A 253 -15.24 -35.11 -41.14
C THR A 253 -16.43 -34.19 -41.49
N PRO A 254 -16.75 -33.15 -40.68
CA PRO A 254 -17.96 -32.35 -40.84
C PRO A 254 -17.79 -31.17 -41.82
N THR A 255 -17.68 -31.48 -43.12
CA THR A 255 -17.33 -30.51 -44.19
C THR A 255 -18.27 -29.32 -44.35
N LYS A 256 -19.58 -29.47 -44.10
CA LYS A 256 -20.60 -28.41 -44.26
C LYS A 256 -21.43 -28.11 -42.99
N TRP A 257 -20.94 -28.44 -41.80
CA TRP A 257 -21.71 -28.22 -40.56
C TRP A 257 -21.62 -26.78 -40.03
N ILE A 258 -20.41 -26.31 -39.74
CA ILE A 258 -20.18 -25.03 -39.06
C ILE A 258 -19.27 -24.16 -39.93
N SER A 259 -19.71 -22.93 -40.13
CA SER A 259 -18.98 -21.84 -40.75
C SER A 259 -18.82 -20.70 -39.74
N PRO A 260 -17.92 -19.74 -40.00
CA PRO A 260 -17.82 -18.53 -39.20
C PRO A 260 -19.17 -17.77 -39.15
N SER A 261 -19.89 -17.71 -40.28
CA SER A 261 -21.23 -17.09 -40.34
C SER A 261 -22.29 -17.78 -39.50
N THR A 262 -22.22 -19.11 -39.33
CA THR A 262 -23.11 -19.84 -38.41
C THR A 262 -22.80 -19.50 -36.95
N LEU A 263 -21.51 -19.48 -36.56
CA LEU A 263 -21.12 -19.04 -35.21
C LEU A 263 -21.49 -17.59 -34.94
N THR A 264 -21.36 -16.70 -35.92
CA THR A 264 -21.81 -15.30 -35.82
C THR A 264 -23.30 -15.22 -35.53
N LYS A 265 -24.13 -15.96 -36.28
CA LYS A 265 -25.59 -16.00 -36.06
C LYS A 265 -25.96 -16.62 -34.70
N TRP A 266 -25.20 -17.58 -34.19
CA TRP A 266 -25.41 -18.13 -32.84
C TRP A 266 -25.02 -17.13 -31.75
N ASN A 267 -23.89 -16.43 -31.88
CA ASN A 267 -23.52 -15.35 -30.96
C ASN A 267 -24.61 -14.29 -30.88
N LYS A 268 -25.12 -13.78 -32.02
CA LYS A 268 -26.24 -12.82 -32.05
C LYS A 268 -27.48 -13.35 -31.32
N LYS A 269 -27.88 -14.60 -31.57
CA LYS A 269 -29.05 -15.22 -30.93
C LYS A 269 -28.88 -15.42 -29.42
N VAL A 270 -27.73 -15.95 -29.00
CA VAL A 270 -27.46 -16.21 -27.58
C VAL A 270 -27.30 -14.88 -26.82
N ALA A 271 -26.70 -13.85 -27.45
CA ALA A 271 -26.67 -12.49 -26.91
C ALA A 271 -28.08 -11.91 -26.76
N GLN A 272 -28.94 -12.01 -27.77
CA GLN A 272 -30.32 -11.51 -27.69
C GLN A 272 -31.16 -12.25 -26.63
N ILE A 273 -30.99 -13.57 -26.48
CA ILE A 273 -31.62 -14.33 -25.39
C ILE A 273 -31.09 -13.83 -24.04
N ASN A 274 -29.78 -13.62 -23.91
CA ASN A 274 -29.19 -13.10 -22.69
C ASN A 274 -29.74 -11.72 -22.30
N LEU A 275 -29.84 -10.79 -23.26
CA LEU A 275 -30.48 -9.49 -23.05
C LEU A 275 -31.95 -9.61 -22.60
N GLN A 276 -32.74 -10.48 -23.23
CA GLN A 276 -34.16 -10.65 -22.88
C GLN A 276 -34.37 -11.21 -21.46
N GLU A 277 -33.43 -12.02 -20.96
CA GLU A 277 -33.48 -12.62 -19.62
C GLU A 277 -32.90 -11.71 -18.54
N ASN A 278 -31.81 -10.99 -18.83
CA ASN A 278 -31.07 -10.14 -17.89
C ASN A 278 -31.29 -8.63 -18.08
N ARG A 279 -32.31 -8.18 -18.84
CA ARG A 279 -32.72 -6.76 -18.87
C ARG A 279 -33.46 -6.33 -17.60
N PRO A 280 -33.41 -5.04 -17.22
CA PRO A 280 -34.44 -4.45 -16.37
C PRO A 280 -35.82 -4.78 -16.93
N LYS A 281 -36.68 -5.38 -16.12
CA LYS A 281 -38.10 -5.62 -16.43
C LYS A 281 -38.85 -4.58 -15.62
N ASP A 282 -39.70 -3.78 -16.26
CA ASP A 282 -40.54 -2.86 -15.51
C ASP A 282 -41.37 -3.64 -14.47
N THR A 283 -41.40 -3.12 -13.25
CA THR A 283 -42.16 -3.69 -12.15
C THR A 283 -42.92 -2.56 -11.47
N SER A 284 -44.18 -2.80 -11.13
CA SER A 284 -45.02 -1.88 -10.35
C SER A 284 -44.59 -1.72 -8.88
N LEU A 285 -43.32 -2.02 -8.58
CA LEU A 285 -42.73 -1.92 -7.25
C LEU A 285 -42.30 -0.49 -6.98
N GLN A 286 -42.65 0.00 -5.79
CA GLN A 286 -42.30 1.35 -5.36
C GLN A 286 -40.77 1.56 -5.41
N PHE A 287 -40.36 2.71 -5.95
CA PHE A 287 -38.96 3.11 -6.17
C PHE A 287 -38.14 2.28 -7.17
N TYR A 288 -38.71 1.29 -7.87
CA TYR A 288 -38.01 0.52 -8.90
C TYR A 288 -37.50 1.40 -10.05
N GLY A 289 -36.37 1.00 -10.63
CA GLY A 289 -35.78 1.56 -11.84
C GLY A 289 -34.34 1.07 -12.02
N TYR A 290 -33.59 1.71 -12.92
CA TYR A 290 -32.25 1.28 -13.31
C TYR A 290 -31.28 2.44 -13.47
N GLY A 291 -29.98 2.15 -13.35
CA GLY A 291 -28.91 3.04 -13.77
C GLY A 291 -28.44 2.71 -15.18
N ILE A 292 -28.01 3.72 -15.93
CA ILE A 292 -27.26 3.58 -17.16
C ILE A 292 -25.79 3.81 -16.85
N MET A 293 -24.90 3.01 -17.44
CA MET A 293 -23.49 3.34 -17.50
C MET A 293 -23.06 3.52 -18.95
N VAL A 294 -22.25 4.54 -19.18
CA VAL A 294 -21.66 4.83 -20.49
C VAL A 294 -20.16 5.01 -20.33
N ASP A 295 -19.40 4.27 -21.13
CA ASP A 295 -17.95 4.45 -21.29
C ASP A 295 -17.59 4.56 -22.78
N GLU A 296 -16.45 5.18 -23.06
CA GLU A 296 -15.97 5.44 -24.40
C GLU A 296 -14.50 5.07 -24.58
N SER A 297 -14.21 4.23 -25.57
CA SER A 297 -12.85 3.86 -25.94
C SER A 297 -12.49 4.33 -27.35
N THR A 298 -11.39 5.05 -27.49
CA THR A 298 -10.89 5.50 -28.81
C THR A 298 -10.11 4.38 -29.50
N ARG A 299 -10.50 4.05 -30.74
CA ARG A 299 -9.89 3.02 -31.58
C ARG A 299 -9.54 3.57 -32.96
N GLY A 300 -8.34 4.13 -33.09
CA GLY A 300 -7.94 4.86 -34.29
C GLY A 300 -8.79 6.11 -34.44
N GLU A 301 -9.44 6.30 -35.59
CA GLU A 301 -10.32 7.44 -35.87
C GLU A 301 -11.76 7.27 -35.35
N LYS A 302 -12.13 6.06 -34.88
CA LYS A 302 -13.45 5.76 -34.34
C LYS A 302 -13.46 5.79 -32.81
N LYS A 303 -14.57 6.22 -32.22
CA LYS A 303 -14.88 6.06 -30.80
C LYS A 303 -15.87 4.90 -30.65
N ILE A 304 -15.64 4.02 -29.68
CA ILE A 304 -16.54 2.91 -29.35
C ILE A 304 -17.27 3.30 -28.06
N LEU A 305 -18.59 3.45 -28.14
CA LEU A 305 -19.46 3.67 -27.00
C LEU A 305 -19.95 2.32 -26.48
N ILE A 306 -19.86 2.09 -25.17
CA ILE A 306 -20.43 0.92 -24.50
C ILE A 306 -21.54 1.39 -23.57
N VAL A 307 -22.73 0.80 -23.70
CA VAL A 307 -23.88 1.12 -22.86
C VAL A 307 -24.26 -0.10 -22.05
N CYS A 308 -24.32 0.08 -20.72
CA CYS A 308 -24.72 -0.94 -19.77
C CYS A 308 -25.92 -0.48 -18.94
N THR A 309 -26.66 -1.44 -18.40
CA THR A 309 -27.67 -1.21 -17.35
C THR A 309 -27.22 -1.83 -16.04
N ALA A 310 -27.57 -1.16 -14.94
CA ALA A 310 -27.21 -1.52 -13.58
C ALA A 310 -28.48 -1.46 -12.72
N TYR A 311 -28.97 -2.59 -12.21
CA TYR A 311 -30.29 -2.66 -11.56
C TYR A 311 -30.41 -3.85 -10.59
N TRP A 312 -31.43 -3.85 -9.73
CA TRP A 312 -31.72 -5.02 -8.89
C TRP A 312 -32.60 -6.04 -9.61
N ASN A 313 -32.09 -7.24 -9.86
CA ASN A 313 -32.84 -8.36 -10.43
C ASN A 313 -33.68 -9.06 -9.34
N GLN A 314 -35.02 -9.07 -9.49
CA GLN A 314 -35.92 -9.69 -8.51
C GLN A 314 -35.80 -11.21 -8.45
N GLU A 315 -35.82 -11.86 -9.60
CA GLU A 315 -35.85 -13.33 -9.72
C GLU A 315 -34.62 -13.97 -9.08
N LYS A 316 -33.46 -13.30 -9.19
CA LYS A 316 -32.19 -13.71 -8.61
C LYS A 316 -31.90 -13.08 -7.24
N ASN A 317 -32.77 -12.17 -6.79
CA ASN A 317 -32.61 -11.31 -5.62
C ASN A 317 -31.18 -10.76 -5.41
N LYS A 318 -30.60 -10.16 -6.45
CA LYS A 318 -29.25 -9.59 -6.42
C LYS A 318 -29.12 -8.37 -7.36
N PRO A 319 -28.19 -7.45 -7.11
CA PRO A 319 -27.81 -6.42 -8.08
C PRO A 319 -27.17 -7.08 -9.31
N LEU A 320 -27.43 -6.57 -10.51
CA LEU A 320 -26.98 -7.13 -11.79
C LEU A 320 -26.57 -6.04 -12.80
N ILE A 321 -25.43 -6.26 -13.47
CA ILE A 321 -24.94 -5.44 -14.58
C ILE A 321 -25.08 -6.20 -15.91
N ALA A 322 -25.76 -5.61 -16.88
CA ALA A 322 -25.86 -6.12 -18.24
C ALA A 322 -25.32 -5.10 -19.25
N VAL A 323 -24.35 -5.49 -20.09
CA VAL A 323 -24.01 -4.71 -21.28
C VAL A 323 -25.16 -4.88 -22.28
N ILE A 324 -25.73 -3.78 -22.78
CA ILE A 324 -26.91 -3.80 -23.66
C ILE A 324 -26.63 -3.26 -25.07
N LYS A 325 -25.53 -2.53 -25.28
CA LYS A 325 -25.13 -2.01 -26.60
C LYS A 325 -23.62 -1.79 -26.71
N MET A 326 -23.10 -1.97 -27.92
CA MET A 326 -21.82 -1.43 -28.38
C MET A 326 -22.08 -0.62 -29.66
N GLU A 327 -21.74 0.67 -29.65
CA GLU A 327 -22.02 1.58 -30.76
C GLU A 327 -20.72 2.19 -31.33
N ASP A 328 -20.62 2.23 -32.67
CA ASP A 328 -19.46 2.78 -33.38
C ASP A 328 -19.76 4.26 -33.66
N MET A 329 -19.10 5.18 -32.94
CA MET A 329 -19.33 6.62 -33.04
C MET A 329 -18.17 7.33 -33.77
N ILE A 330 -18.52 8.20 -34.72
CA ILE A 330 -17.55 9.08 -35.40
C ILE A 330 -17.20 10.27 -34.48
N HIS A 331 -18.20 10.84 -33.82
CA HIS A 331 -18.05 11.96 -32.89
C HIS A 331 -18.92 11.78 -31.65
N CYS A 332 -18.31 11.88 -30.47
CA CYS A 332 -19.01 11.88 -29.20
C CYS A 332 -19.13 13.31 -28.66
N ASN A 333 -20.37 13.74 -28.46
CA ASN A 333 -20.75 14.97 -27.77
C ASN A 333 -22.07 14.71 -27.02
N GLY A 334 -22.52 15.68 -26.21
CA GLY A 334 -23.70 15.49 -25.37
C GLY A 334 -24.96 15.08 -26.16
N THR A 335 -25.13 15.56 -27.39
CA THR A 335 -26.27 15.20 -28.24
C THR A 335 -26.13 13.79 -28.80
N SER A 336 -24.98 13.47 -29.40
CA SER A 336 -24.81 12.17 -30.08
C SER A 336 -24.86 11.00 -29.10
N VAL A 337 -24.29 11.16 -27.90
CA VAL A 337 -24.36 10.12 -26.86
C VAL A 337 -25.77 9.99 -26.29
N ALA A 338 -26.45 11.10 -25.97
CA ALA A 338 -27.81 11.05 -25.43
C ALA A 338 -28.78 10.35 -26.40
N THR A 339 -28.70 10.69 -27.70
CA THR A 339 -29.50 10.03 -28.74
C THR A 339 -29.15 8.55 -28.90
N ALA A 340 -27.86 8.17 -28.89
CA ALA A 340 -27.45 6.77 -28.97
C ALA A 340 -27.98 5.93 -27.80
N VAL A 341 -27.97 6.49 -26.59
CA VAL A 341 -28.50 5.83 -25.38
C VAL A 341 -30.03 5.77 -25.37
N LEU A 342 -30.73 6.81 -25.83
CA LEU A 342 -32.20 6.77 -25.99
C LEU A 342 -32.63 5.69 -26.98
N ASN A 343 -31.99 5.64 -28.15
CA ASN A 343 -32.22 4.59 -29.14
C ASN A 343 -31.95 3.21 -28.54
N THR A 344 -30.84 3.07 -27.79
CA THR A 344 -30.51 1.84 -27.06
C THR A 344 -31.58 1.42 -26.05
N CYS A 345 -32.19 2.37 -25.32
CA CYS A 345 -33.29 2.09 -24.40
C CYS A 345 -34.53 1.60 -25.17
N HIS A 346 -34.93 2.30 -26.24
CA HIS A 346 -36.06 1.89 -27.09
C HIS A 346 -35.86 0.52 -27.74
N GLU A 347 -34.68 0.24 -28.30
CA GLU A 347 -34.32 -1.07 -28.88
C GLU A 347 -34.42 -2.22 -27.87
N ASN A 348 -34.07 -1.97 -26.60
CA ASN A 348 -34.12 -2.98 -25.53
C ASN A 348 -35.46 -3.02 -24.77
N GLN A 349 -36.41 -2.15 -25.13
CA GLN A 349 -37.71 -1.95 -24.46
C GLN A 349 -37.55 -1.54 -22.99
N LEU A 350 -36.63 -0.61 -22.73
CA LEU A 350 -36.44 0.05 -21.44
C LEU A 350 -37.14 1.40 -21.46
N ASP A 351 -37.89 1.73 -20.42
CA ASP A 351 -38.47 3.06 -20.23
C ASP A 351 -37.39 4.06 -19.75
N PRO A 352 -37.02 5.07 -20.56
CA PRO A 352 -36.06 6.09 -20.16
C PRO A 352 -36.41 6.84 -18.86
N GLN A 353 -37.69 6.93 -18.48
CA GLN A 353 -38.13 7.62 -17.26
C GLN A 353 -37.78 6.85 -15.98
N LEU A 354 -37.60 5.52 -16.08
CA LEU A 354 -37.12 4.67 -14.99
C LEU A 354 -35.59 4.70 -14.85
N CYS A 355 -34.88 5.49 -15.66
CA CYS A 355 -33.45 5.74 -15.48
C CYS A 355 -33.22 6.70 -14.30
N HIS A 356 -32.66 6.20 -13.21
CA HIS A 356 -32.39 6.98 -12.00
C HIS A 356 -31.03 7.66 -12.01
N PHE A 357 -30.02 7.01 -12.58
CA PHE A 357 -28.65 7.50 -12.50
C PHE A 357 -27.83 7.14 -13.73
N TRP A 358 -26.83 7.97 -13.99
CA TRP A 358 -25.84 7.79 -15.04
C TRP A 358 -24.46 7.68 -14.42
N PHE A 359 -23.76 6.58 -14.68
CA PHE A 359 -22.36 6.42 -14.33
C PHE A 359 -21.49 6.69 -15.57
N THR A 360 -20.62 7.70 -15.51
CA THR A 360 -19.76 8.11 -16.63
C THR A 360 -18.37 8.56 -16.17
N ASP A 361 -17.41 8.59 -17.10
CA ASP A 361 -16.18 9.36 -16.89
C ASP A 361 -16.45 10.87 -16.75
N ASN A 362 -15.45 11.64 -16.27
CA ASN A 362 -15.55 13.09 -16.13
C ASN A 362 -15.23 13.86 -17.44
N THR A 363 -15.45 13.28 -18.63
CA THR A 363 -15.37 14.10 -19.85
C THR A 363 -16.49 15.15 -19.84
N ALA A 364 -16.15 16.38 -20.27
CA ALA A 364 -17.05 17.52 -20.12
C ALA A 364 -18.43 17.32 -20.79
N TYR A 365 -18.50 16.58 -21.90
CA TYR A 365 -19.77 16.27 -22.56
C TYR A 365 -20.56 15.15 -21.90
N MET A 366 -19.94 14.26 -21.12
CA MET A 366 -20.64 13.24 -20.31
C MET A 366 -21.09 13.79 -18.94
N SER A 367 -20.81 15.06 -18.64
CA SER A 367 -21.26 15.71 -17.41
C SER A 367 -22.78 15.93 -17.37
N ALA A 368 -23.28 16.32 -16.20
CA ALA A 368 -24.62 16.85 -15.99
C ALA A 368 -24.68 18.39 -16.16
N GLU A 369 -23.63 19.01 -16.68
CA GLU A 369 -23.62 20.47 -16.91
C GLU A 369 -24.49 20.86 -18.12
N LYS A 370 -24.72 22.17 -18.27
CA LYS A 370 -25.61 22.71 -19.30
C LYS A 370 -25.13 22.35 -20.71
N GLY A 371 -25.83 21.44 -21.36
CA GLY A 371 -25.52 20.95 -22.72
C GLY A 371 -24.83 19.58 -22.77
N GLY A 372 -24.48 18.99 -21.62
CA GLY A 372 -23.96 17.62 -21.48
C GLY A 372 -25.01 16.54 -21.78
N THR A 373 -24.54 15.30 -21.90
CA THR A 373 -25.32 14.10 -22.26
C THR A 373 -26.55 13.93 -21.37
N ILE A 374 -26.37 14.02 -20.06
CA ILE A 374 -27.39 13.63 -19.08
C ILE A 374 -28.51 14.68 -19.05
N THR A 375 -28.15 15.95 -19.08
CA THR A 375 -29.09 17.07 -19.20
C THR A 375 -29.95 16.95 -20.46
N ARG A 376 -29.35 16.57 -21.60
CA ARG A 376 -30.08 16.33 -22.86
C ARG A 376 -30.96 15.09 -22.79
N PHE A 377 -30.47 13.99 -22.21
CA PHE A 377 -31.24 12.77 -21.99
C PHE A 377 -32.50 13.07 -21.16
N ASN A 378 -32.34 13.69 -19.99
CA ASN A 378 -33.45 14.10 -19.11
C ASN A 378 -34.47 14.97 -19.85
N THR A 379 -34.00 15.97 -20.61
CA THR A 379 -34.86 16.86 -21.40
C THR A 379 -35.70 16.11 -22.46
N ILE A 380 -35.10 15.14 -23.15
CA ILE A 380 -35.79 14.40 -24.24
C ILE A 380 -36.69 13.29 -23.69
N ALA A 381 -36.25 12.61 -22.62
CA ALA A 381 -36.99 11.51 -22.00
C ALA A 381 -38.12 11.96 -21.04
N ALA A 382 -38.11 13.22 -20.61
CA ALA A 382 -38.76 13.68 -19.39
C ALA A 382 -38.32 12.86 -18.15
N ALA A 383 -37.04 12.47 -18.12
CA ALA A 383 -36.43 11.73 -17.02
C ALA A 383 -35.74 12.67 -16.02
N ASP A 384 -35.52 12.16 -14.80
CA ASP A 384 -34.91 12.87 -13.68
C ASP A 384 -33.64 12.13 -13.21
N SER A 385 -32.78 11.78 -14.18
CA SER A 385 -31.57 11.00 -13.92
C SER A 385 -30.43 11.90 -13.45
N PHE A 386 -29.77 11.54 -12.36
CA PHE A 386 -28.58 12.26 -11.88
C PHE A 386 -27.27 11.61 -12.35
N ARG A 387 -26.14 12.32 -12.19
CA ARG A 387 -24.80 11.81 -12.52
C ARG A 387 -24.07 11.24 -11.31
N ILE A 388 -23.37 10.13 -11.53
CA ILE A 388 -22.36 9.56 -10.65
C ILE A 388 -21.02 9.59 -11.40
N PRO A 389 -19.99 10.28 -10.90
CA PRO A 389 -18.69 10.29 -11.55
C PRO A 389 -17.94 8.98 -11.30
N CYS A 390 -17.17 8.54 -12.31
CA CYS A 390 -16.24 7.41 -12.16
C CYS A 390 -15.26 7.63 -10.99
N GLY A 391 -15.32 6.77 -9.97
CA GLY A 391 -14.52 6.86 -8.74
C GLY A 391 -13.02 6.76 -9.01
N LEU A 392 -12.61 5.86 -9.90
CA LEU A 392 -11.22 5.76 -10.35
C LEU A 392 -10.73 7.05 -11.02
N HIS A 393 -11.59 7.72 -11.78
CA HIS A 393 -11.24 9.00 -12.41
C HIS A 393 -11.22 10.14 -11.37
N VAL A 394 -12.12 10.14 -10.39
CA VAL A 394 -12.08 11.05 -9.24
C VAL A 394 -10.81 10.85 -8.42
N ALA A 395 -10.40 9.61 -8.14
CA ALA A 395 -9.15 9.29 -7.45
C ALA A 395 -7.92 9.76 -8.26
N GLN A 396 -7.94 9.65 -9.59
CA GLN A 396 -6.91 10.22 -10.47
C GLN A 396 -6.86 11.75 -10.42
N ILE A 397 -8.01 12.43 -10.33
CA ILE A 397 -8.07 13.90 -10.15
C ILE A 397 -7.51 14.31 -8.79
N ILE A 398 -7.90 13.62 -7.71
CA ILE A 398 -7.39 13.88 -6.35
C ILE A 398 -5.86 13.75 -6.32
N LEU A 399 -5.31 12.72 -6.95
CA LEU A 399 -3.87 12.52 -7.11
C LEU A 399 -3.17 13.62 -7.91
N MET A 400 -3.73 13.98 -9.07
CA MET A 400 -3.17 15.03 -9.92
C MET A 400 -3.20 16.39 -9.19
N ASN A 401 -4.24 16.66 -8.40
CA ASN A 401 -4.31 17.83 -7.54
C ASN A 401 -3.26 17.76 -6.41
N PHE A 402 -3.11 16.61 -5.74
CA PHE A 402 -2.04 16.40 -4.76
C PHE A 402 -0.65 16.70 -5.34
N GLU A 403 -0.28 16.15 -6.51
CA GLU A 403 1.00 16.48 -7.15
C GLU A 403 1.14 17.97 -7.48
N ASN A 404 0.13 18.54 -8.14
CA ASN A 404 0.20 19.94 -8.58
C ASN A 404 0.33 20.90 -7.40
N THR A 405 -0.25 20.57 -6.23
CA THR A 405 -0.15 21.34 -4.98
C THR A 405 1.17 21.07 -4.25
N ALA A 406 1.56 19.80 -4.05
CA ALA A 406 2.73 19.44 -3.24
C ALA A 406 4.08 19.63 -3.97
N PHE A 407 4.09 19.49 -5.30
CA PHE A 407 5.31 19.49 -6.12
C PHE A 407 5.31 20.55 -7.23
N GLY A 408 4.18 21.22 -7.44
CA GLY A 408 4.00 22.29 -8.43
C GLY A 408 3.55 21.78 -9.80
N LYS A 409 2.72 22.56 -10.48
CA LYS A 409 2.20 22.20 -11.81
C LYS A 409 3.29 22.20 -12.89
N LEU A 410 3.42 21.10 -13.62
CA LEU A 410 4.21 21.04 -14.87
C LEU A 410 3.39 21.50 -16.08
N ASP A 411 4.04 22.31 -16.93
CA ASP A 411 3.46 23.04 -18.06
C ASP A 411 3.10 22.16 -19.27
N SER A 412 3.62 20.92 -19.33
CA SER A 412 3.28 19.93 -20.36
C SER A 412 2.86 18.59 -19.73
N LEU A 413 1.93 17.90 -20.40
CA LEU A 413 1.51 16.52 -20.10
C LEU A 413 2.33 15.48 -20.88
N SER A 414 3.16 15.90 -21.84
CA SER A 414 3.91 15.01 -22.74
C SER A 414 5.33 15.50 -23.06
N GLY A 415 6.21 14.56 -23.41
CA GLY A 415 7.62 14.81 -23.71
C GLY A 415 8.57 14.64 -22.52
N LEU A 416 9.87 14.77 -22.80
CA LEU A 416 10.93 14.81 -21.78
C LEU A 416 11.15 16.28 -21.37
N SER A 417 10.82 16.63 -20.13
CA SER A 417 11.15 17.93 -19.55
C SER A 417 12.32 17.80 -18.58
N LEU A 418 13.25 18.76 -18.64
CA LEU A 418 14.45 18.83 -17.81
C LEU A 418 14.30 19.82 -16.63
N LYS A 419 13.06 20.14 -16.25
CA LYS A 419 12.68 20.93 -15.06
C LYS A 419 12.63 20.00 -13.84
N GLU A 420 13.15 20.43 -12.68
CA GLU A 420 13.07 19.63 -11.45
C GLU A 420 11.61 19.37 -11.06
N HIS A 421 11.21 18.09 -11.03
CA HIS A 421 9.90 17.61 -10.59
C HIS A 421 9.94 16.08 -10.42
N PRO A 422 9.26 15.47 -9.43
CA PRO A 422 9.27 14.01 -9.22
C PRO A 422 8.95 13.20 -10.49
N TYR A 423 7.89 13.58 -11.22
CA TYR A 423 7.56 13.00 -12.53
C TYR A 423 8.71 13.08 -13.56
N ASN A 424 9.42 14.22 -13.63
CA ASN A 424 10.50 14.38 -14.61
C ASN A 424 11.72 13.54 -14.25
N LEU A 425 12.02 13.34 -12.96
CA LEU A 425 13.07 12.42 -12.51
C LEU A 425 12.81 10.98 -12.96
N ILE A 426 11.62 10.44 -12.69
CA ILE A 426 11.26 9.09 -13.13
C ILE A 426 11.16 8.99 -14.66
N ASN A 427 10.64 10.00 -15.35
CA ASN A 427 10.58 10.05 -16.81
C ASN A 427 11.98 10.09 -17.44
N LEU A 428 12.94 10.83 -16.87
CA LEU A 428 14.34 10.84 -17.30
C LEU A 428 15.01 9.49 -17.02
N ALA A 429 14.75 8.86 -15.86
CA ALA A 429 15.24 7.52 -15.54
C ALA A 429 14.78 6.48 -16.59
N PHE A 430 13.48 6.46 -16.94
CA PHE A 430 12.98 5.62 -18.03
C PHE A 430 13.62 5.98 -19.38
N TYR A 431 13.65 7.27 -19.74
CA TYR A 431 14.12 7.71 -21.05
C TYR A 431 15.58 7.28 -21.29
N LEU A 432 16.45 7.46 -20.29
CA LEU A 432 17.87 7.13 -20.38
C LEU A 432 18.18 5.62 -20.44
N HIS A 433 17.32 4.75 -19.91
CA HIS A 433 17.59 3.31 -19.83
C HIS A 433 16.77 2.46 -20.83
N ASP A 434 15.55 2.88 -21.16
CA ASP A 434 14.58 2.11 -21.94
C ASP A 434 13.79 2.95 -22.97
N GLY A 435 14.05 4.25 -23.09
CA GLY A 435 13.32 5.17 -23.96
C GLY A 435 13.85 5.30 -25.40
N TYR A 436 15.06 4.82 -25.69
CA TYR A 436 15.67 4.91 -27.01
C TYR A 436 15.06 3.91 -28.00
N ASN A 437 14.39 4.43 -29.03
CA ASN A 437 13.91 3.67 -30.17
C ASN A 437 14.96 3.68 -31.30
N GLU A 438 14.87 2.74 -32.24
CA GLU A 438 15.84 2.58 -33.35
C GLU A 438 15.86 3.76 -34.35
N SER A 439 14.92 4.69 -34.24
CA SER A 439 14.78 5.88 -35.10
C SER A 439 15.17 7.21 -34.43
N ASP A 440 15.61 7.20 -33.16
CA ASP A 440 15.94 8.45 -32.45
C ASP A 440 17.28 9.03 -32.96
N LYS A 441 17.20 10.13 -33.72
CA LYS A 441 18.38 10.80 -34.31
C LYS A 441 19.35 11.36 -33.26
N ASP A 442 18.89 11.53 -32.01
CA ASP A 442 19.69 11.95 -30.87
C ASP A 442 20.36 10.77 -30.13
N ASN A 443 20.42 9.57 -30.73
CA ASN A 443 21.07 8.38 -30.15
C ASN A 443 22.58 8.26 -30.53
N PRO A 444 23.53 8.66 -29.66
CA PRO A 444 24.95 8.37 -29.87
C PRO A 444 25.26 6.87 -29.96
N LEU A 445 26.25 6.55 -30.80
CA LEU A 445 26.98 5.27 -30.73
C LEU A 445 26.11 4.00 -30.90
N ASN A 446 24.91 4.11 -31.49
CA ASN A 446 23.89 3.05 -31.52
C ASN A 446 23.55 2.50 -30.12
N MET A 447 23.53 3.36 -29.10
CA MET A 447 23.23 2.95 -27.73
C MET A 447 21.78 2.45 -27.62
N LYS A 448 21.61 1.14 -27.43
CA LYS A 448 20.30 0.51 -27.18
C LYS A 448 20.13 0.22 -25.70
N ALA A 449 18.87 0.09 -25.25
CA ALA A 449 18.54 -0.31 -23.88
C ALA A 449 19.30 -1.56 -23.42
N ASP A 450 19.45 -2.56 -24.30
CA ASP A 450 20.18 -3.79 -24.00
C ASP A 450 21.69 -3.58 -23.80
N VAL A 451 22.30 -2.62 -24.53
CA VAL A 451 23.71 -2.23 -24.33
C VAL A 451 23.88 -1.57 -22.96
N ILE A 452 22.95 -0.69 -22.57
CA ILE A 452 22.97 -0.05 -21.25
C ILE A 452 22.84 -1.12 -20.15
N ARG A 453 21.88 -2.05 -20.24
CA ARG A 453 21.75 -3.15 -19.28
C ARG A 453 23.01 -4.03 -19.21
N GLN A 454 23.64 -4.33 -20.35
CA GLN A 454 24.90 -5.06 -20.39
C GLN A 454 26.02 -4.31 -19.67
N LEU A 455 26.13 -2.99 -19.83
CA LEU A 455 27.10 -2.17 -19.09
C LEU A 455 26.84 -2.17 -17.57
N TYR A 456 25.58 -2.17 -17.11
CA TYR A 456 25.26 -2.36 -15.67
C TYR A 456 25.71 -3.74 -15.17
N LYS A 457 25.53 -4.79 -15.97
CA LYS A 457 25.95 -6.16 -15.64
C LYS A 457 27.47 -6.28 -15.58
N GLU A 458 28.19 -5.75 -16.57
CA GLU A 458 29.66 -5.83 -16.65
C GLU A 458 30.36 -4.96 -15.61
N LEU A 459 29.85 -3.75 -15.34
CA LEU A 459 30.48 -2.79 -14.42
C LEU A 459 30.17 -3.07 -12.95
N LEU A 460 28.92 -3.45 -12.64
CA LEU A 460 28.41 -3.51 -11.26
C LEU A 460 27.91 -4.90 -10.86
N ASN A 461 27.98 -5.90 -11.74
CA ASN A 461 27.32 -7.21 -11.60
C ASN A 461 25.81 -7.07 -11.28
N TYR A 462 25.16 -6.04 -11.83
CA TYR A 462 23.76 -5.71 -11.56
C TYR A 462 22.88 -6.00 -12.78
N ASP A 463 21.98 -6.99 -12.65
CA ASP A 463 21.02 -7.35 -13.69
C ASP A 463 19.87 -6.33 -13.76
N LEU A 464 20.11 -5.22 -14.45
CA LEU A 464 19.13 -4.15 -14.67
C LEU A 464 17.94 -4.67 -15.49
N THR A 465 16.77 -4.75 -14.87
CA THR A 465 15.51 -5.11 -15.55
C THR A 465 14.88 -3.92 -16.27
N LYS A 466 14.06 -4.17 -17.30
CA LYS A 466 13.34 -3.12 -18.05
C LYS A 466 12.50 -2.23 -17.15
N TYR A 467 12.52 -0.91 -17.38
CA TYR A 467 11.66 0.07 -16.74
C TYR A 467 10.21 0.01 -17.27
N GLN A 468 9.26 0.26 -16.37
CA GLN A 468 7.91 0.67 -16.73
C GLN A 468 7.95 2.08 -17.33
N LYS A 469 7.32 2.32 -18.48
CA LYS A 469 7.13 3.68 -19.01
C LYS A 469 6.20 4.47 -18.08
N PRO A 470 6.55 5.69 -17.60
CA PRO A 470 5.65 6.57 -16.86
C PRO A 470 4.56 7.14 -17.77
N ILE A 471 3.39 7.42 -17.19
CA ILE A 471 2.27 8.08 -17.86
C ILE A 471 1.60 8.98 -16.82
N ARG A 472 1.74 10.31 -16.93
CA ARG A 472 1.32 11.31 -15.93
C ARG A 472 -0.17 11.35 -15.55
N THR A 473 -1.00 10.63 -16.31
CA THR A 473 -2.45 10.51 -16.07
C THR A 473 -2.83 9.11 -15.57
N ARG A 474 -1.85 8.25 -15.26
CA ARG A 474 -2.07 6.85 -14.86
C ARG A 474 -1.13 6.50 -13.71
N TRP A 475 -1.51 6.93 -12.51
CA TRP A 475 -0.70 6.82 -11.30
C TRP A 475 -0.02 5.48 -11.04
N LEU A 476 -0.68 4.35 -11.34
CA LEU A 476 -0.05 3.03 -11.17
C LEU A 476 1.22 2.84 -12.01
N TYR A 477 1.31 3.50 -13.18
CA TYR A 477 2.50 3.48 -14.02
C TYR A 477 3.62 4.30 -13.37
N GLU A 478 3.28 5.44 -12.77
CA GLU A 478 4.19 6.38 -12.09
C GLU A 478 4.70 5.82 -10.76
N LEU A 479 3.80 5.30 -9.92
CA LEU A 479 4.13 4.59 -8.69
C LEU A 479 5.03 3.38 -8.95
N ARG A 480 4.76 2.62 -10.03
CA ARG A 480 5.58 1.46 -10.39
C ARG A 480 6.99 1.85 -10.82
N ILE A 481 7.15 2.89 -11.65
CA ILE A 481 8.50 3.36 -12.00
C ILE A 481 9.20 4.02 -10.81
N ALA A 482 8.51 4.78 -9.97
CA ALA A 482 9.11 5.41 -8.79
C ALA A 482 9.68 4.37 -7.81
N LYS A 483 8.99 3.23 -7.64
CA LYS A 483 9.51 2.06 -6.93
C LYS A 483 10.74 1.46 -7.62
N GLN A 484 10.66 1.18 -8.92
CA GLN A 484 11.80 0.69 -9.69
C GLN A 484 13.02 1.61 -9.58
N TYR A 485 12.81 2.93 -9.59
CA TYR A 485 13.87 3.93 -9.41
C TYR A 485 14.56 3.77 -8.05
N PHE A 486 13.81 3.62 -6.96
CA PHE A 486 14.42 3.41 -5.64
C PHE A 486 15.08 2.03 -5.48
N GLU A 487 14.49 0.95 -6.03
CA GLU A 487 15.10 -0.39 -6.11
C GLU A 487 16.48 -0.37 -6.82
N ARG A 488 16.66 0.58 -7.75
CA ARG A 488 17.86 0.71 -8.60
C ARG A 488 18.77 1.87 -8.20
N TYR A 489 18.38 2.70 -7.23
CA TYR A 489 19.00 3.99 -6.92
C TYR A 489 20.51 3.89 -6.66
N ALA A 490 20.94 2.90 -5.85
CA ALA A 490 22.35 2.70 -5.54
C ALA A 490 23.19 2.31 -6.78
N ALA A 491 22.64 1.47 -7.65
CA ALA A 491 23.27 1.11 -8.91
C ALA A 491 23.29 2.29 -9.89
N HIS A 492 22.20 3.07 -9.97
CA HIS A 492 22.12 4.27 -10.79
C HIS A 492 23.13 5.35 -10.37
N LEU A 493 23.33 5.56 -9.07
CA LEU A 493 24.31 6.52 -8.56
C LEU A 493 25.73 6.14 -8.99
N GLN A 494 26.14 4.89 -8.73
CA GLN A 494 27.47 4.38 -9.10
C GLN A 494 27.70 4.36 -10.62
N PHE A 495 26.72 3.83 -11.37
CA PHE A 495 26.80 3.76 -12.83
C PHE A 495 26.89 5.16 -13.44
N THR A 496 26.02 6.09 -13.03
CA THR A 496 25.97 7.41 -13.65
C THR A 496 27.23 8.23 -13.34
N GLN A 497 27.78 8.10 -12.12
CA GLN A 497 29.06 8.72 -11.76
C GLN A 497 30.19 8.28 -12.71
N TRP A 498 30.29 6.97 -12.98
CA TRP A 498 31.27 6.43 -13.94
C TRP A 498 30.95 6.82 -15.39
N PHE A 499 29.69 6.70 -15.80
CA PHE A 499 29.29 6.85 -17.20
C PHE A 499 29.42 8.29 -17.69
N VAL A 500 29.06 9.28 -16.87
CA VAL A 500 29.25 10.71 -17.19
C VAL A 500 30.73 11.05 -17.39
N GLN A 501 31.64 10.46 -16.59
CA GLN A 501 33.09 10.63 -16.77
C GLN A 501 33.56 10.02 -18.10
N LYS A 502 33.11 8.81 -18.46
CA LYS A 502 33.50 8.16 -19.72
C LYS A 502 32.93 8.88 -20.94
N LEU A 503 31.66 9.27 -20.93
CA LEU A 503 31.04 10.03 -22.02
C LEU A 503 31.77 11.36 -22.29
N SER A 504 32.25 12.04 -21.24
CA SER A 504 32.97 13.31 -21.36
C SER A 504 34.35 13.19 -22.03
N ILE A 505 34.90 11.98 -22.19
CA ILE A 505 36.18 11.71 -22.86
C ILE A 505 35.98 11.42 -24.37
N ILE A 506 34.79 10.97 -24.78
CA ILE A 506 34.52 10.48 -26.13
C ILE A 506 34.11 11.63 -27.06
N LYS A 507 35.03 12.07 -27.92
CA LYS A 507 34.85 13.22 -28.86
C LYS A 507 33.67 13.15 -29.84
N LYS A 508 32.96 12.02 -29.95
CA LYS A 508 31.87 11.80 -30.94
C LYS A 508 30.46 11.71 -30.31
N VAL A 509 30.31 11.93 -29.01
CA VAL A 509 28.99 11.89 -28.34
C VAL A 509 28.29 13.26 -28.47
N PRO A 510 27.01 13.34 -28.89
CA PRO A 510 26.26 14.60 -28.90
C PRO A 510 26.16 15.19 -27.49
N GLN A 511 26.49 16.48 -27.39
CA GLN A 511 26.50 17.24 -26.13
C GLN A 511 25.18 17.12 -25.34
N ARG A 512 24.02 17.20 -26.03
CA ARG A 512 22.68 17.02 -25.45
C ARG A 512 22.47 15.67 -24.75
N TYR A 513 23.13 14.61 -25.20
CA TYR A 513 23.07 13.29 -24.56
C TYR A 513 23.87 13.28 -23.25
N ILE A 514 25.07 13.86 -23.26
CA ILE A 514 25.91 14.02 -22.06
C ILE A 514 25.16 14.86 -21.01
N GLU A 515 24.47 15.92 -21.43
CA GLU A 515 23.68 16.80 -20.57
C GLU A 515 22.52 16.05 -19.89
N LYS A 516 21.76 15.20 -20.60
CA LYS A 516 20.71 14.36 -19.99
C LYS A 516 21.26 13.48 -18.87
N TRP A 517 22.42 12.84 -19.06
CA TRP A 517 23.06 12.02 -18.02
C TRP A 517 23.65 12.86 -16.86
N LYS A 518 24.18 14.06 -17.13
CA LYS A 518 24.64 15.00 -16.08
C LYS A 518 23.48 15.49 -15.21
N ILE A 519 22.34 15.82 -15.82
CA ILE A 519 21.13 16.21 -15.10
C ILE A 519 20.60 15.05 -14.25
N PHE A 520 20.58 13.83 -14.81
CA PHE A 520 20.21 12.63 -14.04
C PHE A 520 21.14 12.40 -12.84
N TYR A 521 22.45 12.60 -12.99
CA TYR A 521 23.40 12.55 -11.87
C TYR A 521 23.13 13.63 -10.81
N SER A 522 22.85 14.86 -11.24
CA SER A 522 22.50 15.97 -10.35
C SER A 522 21.23 15.67 -9.56
N TRP A 523 20.21 15.09 -10.22
CA TRP A 523 18.93 14.75 -9.60
C TRP A 523 19.00 13.51 -8.71
N LEU A 524 19.83 12.51 -9.03
CA LEU A 524 20.16 11.42 -8.11
C LEU A 524 20.71 11.97 -6.78
N ASN A 525 21.53 13.03 -6.82
CA ASN A 525 22.09 13.68 -5.63
C ASN A 525 21.19 14.78 -5.02
N ASN A 526 20.03 15.11 -5.62
CA ASN A 526 19.13 16.15 -5.11
C ASN A 526 18.24 15.56 -4.00
N THR A 527 18.62 15.79 -2.74
CA THR A 527 17.90 15.27 -1.56
C THR A 527 16.43 15.68 -1.53
N LYS A 528 16.10 16.94 -1.87
CA LYS A 528 14.72 17.45 -1.88
C LYS A 528 13.86 16.71 -2.91
N LEU A 529 14.37 16.57 -4.13
CA LEU A 529 13.66 15.91 -5.23
C LEU A 529 13.44 14.41 -4.97
N ASN A 530 14.42 13.73 -4.34
CA ASN A 530 14.27 12.34 -3.92
C ASN A 530 13.30 12.19 -2.74
N LEU A 531 13.29 13.13 -1.78
CA LEU A 531 12.31 13.14 -0.68
C LEU A 531 10.88 13.30 -1.22
N GLN A 532 10.64 14.25 -2.13
CA GLN A 532 9.36 14.43 -2.80
C GLN A 532 8.90 13.15 -3.53
N LEU A 533 9.82 12.46 -4.21
CA LEU A 533 9.52 11.17 -4.86
C LEU A 533 9.25 10.04 -3.85
N ARG A 534 9.87 10.03 -2.66
CA ARG A 534 9.52 9.10 -1.57
C ARG A 534 8.12 9.38 -1.01
N CYS A 535 7.77 10.65 -0.79
CA CYS A 535 6.42 11.06 -0.39
C CYS A 535 5.38 10.57 -1.41
N LEU A 536 5.64 10.72 -2.71
CA LEU A 536 4.82 10.20 -3.80
C LEU A 536 4.64 8.68 -3.71
N VAL A 537 5.73 7.92 -3.51
CA VAL A 537 5.65 6.46 -3.36
C VAL A 537 4.85 6.06 -2.11
N LYS A 538 5.13 6.66 -0.95
CA LYS A 538 4.40 6.35 0.29
C LYS A 538 2.92 6.69 0.19
N PHE A 539 2.56 7.86 -0.34
CA PHE A 539 1.17 8.23 -0.61
C PHE A 539 0.51 7.22 -1.56
N GLY A 540 1.20 6.86 -2.63
CA GLY A 540 0.76 5.85 -3.59
C GLY A 540 0.52 4.48 -2.97
N GLU A 541 1.34 4.05 -2.01
CA GLU A 541 1.23 2.75 -1.34
C GLU A 541 0.23 2.72 -0.19
N LYS A 542 0.15 3.79 0.61
CA LYS A 542 -0.60 3.84 1.87
C LYS A 542 -2.00 4.40 1.71
N PHE A 543 -2.20 5.30 0.74
CA PHE A 543 -3.50 5.95 0.49
C PHE A 543 -4.13 5.45 -0.81
N PHE A 544 -3.45 5.68 -1.94
CA PHE A 544 -4.05 5.42 -3.24
C PHE A 544 -4.23 3.93 -3.53
N LYS A 545 -3.25 3.08 -3.20
CA LYS A 545 -3.35 1.65 -3.48
C LYS A 545 -4.56 1.01 -2.75
N PRO A 546 -4.81 1.22 -1.44
CA PRO A 546 -6.05 0.78 -0.80
C PRO A 546 -7.32 1.29 -1.48
N ILE A 547 -7.40 2.58 -1.82
CA ILE A 547 -8.57 3.16 -2.51
C ILE A 547 -8.76 2.52 -3.91
N TYR A 548 -7.69 2.32 -4.66
CA TYR A 548 -7.72 1.65 -5.95
C TYR A 548 -8.14 0.17 -5.81
N GLU A 549 -7.62 -0.54 -4.81
CA GLU A 549 -7.97 -1.94 -4.52
C GLU A 549 -9.40 -2.08 -3.98
N PHE A 550 -9.97 -1.05 -3.35
CA PHE A 550 -11.38 -0.97 -2.99
C PHE A 550 -12.27 -0.70 -4.21
N LEU A 551 -11.91 0.28 -5.05
CA LEU A 551 -12.66 0.66 -6.25
C LEU A 551 -12.64 -0.42 -7.35
N THR A 552 -11.52 -1.15 -7.49
CA THR A 552 -11.36 -2.18 -8.53
C THR A 552 -11.43 -3.62 -8.01
N GLY A 553 -11.59 -3.79 -6.69
CA GLY A 553 -11.67 -5.09 -6.03
C GLY A 553 -12.98 -5.81 -6.33
N TYR A 554 -12.90 -6.97 -6.99
CA TYR A 554 -14.06 -7.83 -7.20
C TYR A 554 -14.21 -8.82 -6.03
N ASP A 555 -15.07 -8.49 -5.06
CA ASP A 555 -15.45 -9.38 -3.97
C ASP A 555 -16.91 -9.84 -4.13
N LEU A 556 -17.18 -11.09 -3.74
CA LEU A 556 -18.53 -11.67 -3.69
C LEU A 556 -19.37 -11.14 -2.52
N ILE A 557 -18.76 -10.38 -1.62
CA ILE A 557 -19.36 -9.73 -0.45
C ILE A 557 -18.92 -8.26 -0.52
N SER A 558 -19.86 -7.32 -0.39
CA SER A 558 -19.53 -5.89 -0.52
C SER A 558 -18.57 -5.44 0.57
N ARG A 559 -17.46 -4.79 0.19
CA ARG A 559 -16.45 -4.25 1.12
C ARG A 559 -16.94 -3.09 1.97
N VAL A 560 -18.13 -2.54 1.69
CA VAL A 560 -18.75 -1.45 2.47
C VAL A 560 -18.83 -1.78 3.96
N TYR A 561 -18.99 -3.05 4.33
CA TYR A 561 -19.03 -3.49 5.74
C TYR A 561 -17.68 -3.51 6.48
N ASN A 562 -16.54 -3.42 5.76
CA ASN A 562 -15.19 -3.43 6.35
C ASN A 562 -14.45 -2.09 6.15
N LEU A 563 -15.10 -1.10 5.54
CA LEU A 563 -14.42 0.08 4.99
C LEU A 563 -13.86 1.01 6.07
N ASP A 564 -14.53 1.08 7.22
CA ASP A 564 -14.15 1.98 8.32
C ASP A 564 -12.81 1.61 8.94
N ASP A 565 -12.61 0.34 9.31
CA ASP A 565 -11.36 -0.10 9.94
C ASP A 565 -10.16 0.04 8.97
N GLU A 566 -10.31 -0.27 7.68
CA GLU A 566 -9.20 -0.21 6.72
C GLU A 566 -8.80 1.23 6.37
N LEU A 567 -9.76 2.13 6.11
CA LEU A 567 -9.45 3.54 5.84
C LEU A 567 -8.95 4.28 7.07
N GLN A 568 -9.49 3.98 8.26
CA GLN A 568 -9.05 4.61 9.50
C GLN A 568 -7.61 4.21 9.85
N ASN A 569 -7.27 2.92 9.80
CA ASN A 569 -5.89 2.45 9.99
C ASN A 569 -4.94 3.03 8.93
N ALA A 570 -5.39 3.18 7.67
CA ALA A 570 -4.57 3.79 6.61
C ALA A 570 -4.27 5.28 6.88
N ALA A 571 -5.28 6.06 7.27
CA ALA A 571 -5.13 7.49 7.58
C ALA A 571 -4.25 7.73 8.83
N GLU A 572 -4.45 6.95 9.89
CA GLU A 572 -3.62 7.01 11.11
C GLU A 572 -2.16 6.62 10.79
N THR A 573 -1.94 5.54 10.02
CA THR A 573 -0.61 5.14 9.53
C THR A 573 0.07 6.23 8.70
N ILE A 574 -0.68 6.94 7.84
CA ILE A 574 -0.15 8.05 7.03
C ILE A 574 0.28 9.20 7.95
N SER A 575 -0.56 9.59 8.91
CA SER A 575 -0.25 10.66 9.86
C SER A 575 1.06 10.40 10.61
N GLU A 576 1.22 9.20 11.20
CA GLU A 576 2.44 8.81 11.92
C GLU A 576 3.66 8.68 10.98
N THR A 577 3.50 8.06 9.82
CA THR A 577 4.62 7.80 8.89
C THR A 577 5.17 9.09 8.25
N PHE A 578 4.33 10.10 8.03
CA PHE A 578 4.80 11.40 7.51
C PHE A 578 5.44 12.25 8.61
N GLN A 579 5.02 12.16 9.88
CA GLN A 579 5.68 12.85 10.99
C GLN A 579 7.17 12.45 11.11
N GLU A 580 7.50 11.16 10.99
CA GLU A 580 8.89 10.68 11.09
C GLU A 580 9.80 11.19 9.95
N GLU A 581 9.35 11.19 8.69
CA GLU A 581 10.17 11.69 7.56
C GLU A 581 10.19 13.22 7.45
N LEU A 582 9.15 13.92 7.90
CA LEU A 582 9.14 15.38 7.98
C LEU A 582 10.12 15.89 9.06
N ALA A 583 10.32 15.12 10.12
CA ALA A 583 11.33 15.41 11.14
C ALA A 583 12.78 15.27 10.62
N GLU A 584 13.04 14.38 9.65
CA GLU A 584 14.34 14.29 8.95
C GLU A 584 14.53 15.36 7.86
N GLY A 585 13.43 15.96 7.37
CA GLY A 585 13.41 16.83 6.19
C GLY A 585 12.76 18.20 6.42
N ALA A 586 13.34 19.02 7.31
CA ALA A 586 12.83 20.36 7.65
C ALA A 586 12.86 21.35 6.45
N LEU A 587 11.82 21.34 5.59
CA LEU A 587 11.66 22.32 4.49
C LEU A 587 10.24 22.44 3.88
N LEU A 588 9.23 21.75 4.39
CA LEU A 588 7.81 22.05 4.08
C LEU A 588 7.27 23.07 5.08
N SER A 589 6.45 24.02 4.64
CA SER A 589 5.93 25.03 5.57
C SER A 589 4.92 24.39 6.52
N SER A 590 4.89 24.85 7.77
CA SER A 590 3.92 24.36 8.76
C SER A 590 2.47 24.59 8.31
N LYS A 591 2.24 25.56 7.40
CA LYS A 591 0.94 25.83 6.81
C LYS A 591 0.49 24.72 5.85
N ASP A 592 1.36 24.28 4.94
CA ASP A 592 1.02 23.21 3.98
C ASP A 592 0.80 21.86 4.69
N ILE A 593 1.58 21.62 5.76
CA ILE A 593 1.41 20.44 6.63
C ILE A 593 0.08 20.52 7.37
N ASN A 594 -0.27 21.68 7.94
CA ASN A 594 -1.54 21.86 8.66
C ASN A 594 -2.78 21.79 7.76
N GLU A 595 -2.74 22.34 6.53
CA GLU A 595 -3.85 22.22 5.57
C GLU A 595 -4.08 20.76 5.15
N LEU A 596 -3.02 19.97 4.97
CA LEU A 596 -3.12 18.51 4.83
C LEU A 596 -3.67 17.84 6.09
N TYR A 597 -3.23 18.27 7.28
CA TYR A 597 -3.65 17.69 8.57
C TYR A 597 -5.15 17.94 8.85
N GLU A 598 -5.66 19.14 8.59
CA GLU A 598 -7.10 19.45 8.70
C GLU A 598 -7.94 18.67 7.67
N ALA A 599 -7.43 18.51 6.44
CA ALA A 599 -8.08 17.72 5.41
C ALA A 599 -8.20 16.22 5.78
N PHE A 600 -7.27 15.69 6.60
CA PHE A 600 -7.40 14.33 7.16
C PHE A 600 -8.23 14.30 8.46
N GLN A 601 -8.08 15.28 9.37
CA GLN A 601 -8.79 15.28 10.67
C GLN A 601 -10.30 15.48 10.57
N THR A 602 -10.84 16.09 9.51
CA THR A 602 -12.29 16.23 9.32
C THR A 602 -13.06 14.89 9.21
N GLY A 603 -12.35 13.76 9.01
CA GLY A 603 -12.91 12.41 9.06
C GLY A 603 -12.68 11.61 10.36
N HIS A 604 -11.98 12.17 11.36
CA HIS A 604 -11.51 11.44 12.54
C HIS A 604 -12.32 11.72 13.83
N SER A 605 -12.62 10.63 14.55
CA SER A 605 -13.26 10.53 15.87
C SER A 605 -14.79 10.71 15.96
N ASN A 606 -15.41 9.82 16.75
CA ASN A 606 -16.84 9.66 17.09
C ASN A 606 -17.88 9.72 15.94
N ILE A 607 -18.82 8.78 15.99
CA ILE A 607 -19.98 8.72 15.07
C ILE A 607 -20.69 10.08 14.98
N SER A 608 -20.91 10.76 16.13
CA SER A 608 -21.52 12.09 16.18
C SER A 608 -20.73 13.20 15.49
N GLN A 609 -19.41 13.10 15.37
CA GLN A 609 -18.56 14.12 14.74
C GLN A 609 -18.45 13.87 13.23
N ARG A 610 -18.40 12.61 12.79
CA ARG A 610 -18.64 12.26 11.37
C ARG A 610 -20.03 12.66 10.90
N GLU A 611 -21.07 12.41 11.70
CA GLU A 611 -22.43 12.89 11.45
C GLU A 611 -22.47 14.42 11.39
N SER A 612 -21.80 15.12 12.31
CA SER A 612 -21.71 16.59 12.29
C SER A 612 -20.99 17.14 11.06
N SER A 613 -19.86 16.53 10.65
CA SER A 613 -19.15 16.86 9.42
C SER A 613 -20.00 16.56 8.18
N TYR A 614 -20.70 15.43 8.14
CA TYR A 614 -21.60 15.07 7.05
C TYR A 614 -22.81 16.01 6.99
N ILE A 615 -23.34 16.46 8.14
CA ILE A 615 -24.37 17.49 8.24
C ILE A 615 -23.84 18.86 7.79
N GLU A 616 -22.59 19.21 8.08
CA GLU A 616 -21.90 20.41 7.55
C GLU A 616 -21.76 20.35 6.02
N PHE A 617 -21.32 19.20 5.47
CA PHE A 617 -21.25 18.96 4.03
C PHE A 617 -22.63 19.05 3.38
N LEU A 618 -23.64 18.34 3.91
CA LEU A 618 -25.01 18.42 3.46
C LEU A 618 -25.58 19.84 3.55
N LYS A 619 -25.24 20.63 4.59
CA LYS A 619 -25.62 22.05 4.70
C LYS A 619 -24.97 22.91 3.62
N LYS A 620 -23.67 22.72 3.34
CA LYS A 620 -22.97 23.42 2.25
C LYS A 620 -23.53 23.02 0.88
N ASP A 621 -23.82 21.74 0.66
CA ASP A 621 -24.44 21.27 -0.58
C ASP A 621 -25.90 21.73 -0.72
N LEU A 622 -26.63 21.93 0.40
CA LEU A 622 -27.96 22.58 0.44
C LEU A 622 -27.86 24.05 0.03
N GLN A 623 -26.87 24.77 0.56
CA GLN A 623 -26.61 26.18 0.24
C GLN A 623 -26.16 26.37 -1.22
N ASN A 624 -25.53 25.36 -1.81
CA ASN A 624 -25.06 25.37 -3.20
C ASN A 624 -26.09 24.80 -4.20
N GLU A 625 -27.27 24.34 -3.75
CA GLU A 625 -28.27 23.61 -4.54
C GLU A 625 -27.75 22.32 -5.24
N THR A 626 -26.62 21.77 -4.79
CA THR A 626 -25.91 20.66 -5.46
C THR A 626 -26.26 19.25 -4.95
N ILE A 627 -27.19 19.10 -4.00
CA ILE A 627 -27.41 17.78 -3.37
C ILE A 627 -28.06 16.76 -4.31
N ASN A 628 -27.26 15.80 -4.76
CA ASN A 628 -27.76 14.53 -5.27
C ASN A 628 -28.19 13.64 -4.09
N THR A 629 -29.49 13.66 -3.75
CA THR A 629 -30.05 12.87 -2.65
C THR A 629 -30.40 11.42 -3.03
N PHE A 630 -29.95 10.93 -4.18
CA PHE A 630 -30.29 9.60 -4.73
C PHE A 630 -31.82 9.35 -4.88
N GLY A 631 -32.61 10.43 -4.92
CA GLY A 631 -34.07 10.40 -4.93
C GLY A 631 -34.73 10.39 -3.53
N LEU A 632 -33.96 10.49 -2.44
CA LEU A 632 -34.51 10.49 -1.07
C LEU A 632 -35.49 11.65 -0.84
N MET A 633 -35.19 12.87 -1.30
CA MET A 633 -36.11 14.00 -1.12
C MET A 633 -37.46 13.79 -1.81
N LYS A 634 -37.49 13.07 -2.94
CA LYS A 634 -38.72 12.67 -3.64
C LYS A 634 -39.45 11.55 -2.90
N ALA A 635 -38.71 10.61 -2.29
CA ALA A 635 -39.30 9.58 -1.45
C ALA A 635 -39.90 10.16 -0.16
N LEU A 636 -39.25 11.15 0.48
CA LEU A 636 -39.74 11.84 1.68
C LEU A 636 -41.00 12.70 1.44
N GLN A 637 -41.41 12.93 0.19
CA GLN A 637 -42.72 13.54 -0.12
C GLN A 637 -43.88 12.54 0.05
N GLU A 638 -43.62 11.23 0.01
CA GLU A 638 -44.63 10.19 0.25
C GLU A 638 -44.87 10.03 1.77
N PRO A 639 -46.08 10.31 2.31
CA PRO A 639 -46.31 10.34 3.76
C PRO A 639 -45.99 9.04 4.48
N ASN A 640 -46.23 7.89 3.82
CA ASN A 640 -45.92 6.58 4.36
C ASN A 640 -44.41 6.31 4.41
N PHE A 641 -43.66 6.81 3.41
CA PHE A 641 -42.20 6.70 3.40
C PHE A 641 -41.59 7.59 4.48
N LEU A 642 -42.03 8.85 4.56
CA LEU A 642 -41.55 9.81 5.57
C LEU A 642 -41.71 9.24 6.98
N LYS A 643 -42.90 8.74 7.32
CA LYS A 643 -43.18 8.15 8.63
C LYS A 643 -42.28 6.96 8.95
N GLU A 644 -42.14 6.02 8.02
CA GLU A 644 -41.28 4.85 8.24
C GLU A 644 -39.79 5.22 8.30
N PHE A 645 -39.37 6.24 7.53
CA PHE A 645 -38.01 6.78 7.56
C PHE A 645 -37.71 7.51 8.88
N GLU A 646 -38.68 8.23 9.47
CA GLU A 646 -38.58 8.80 10.81
C GLU A 646 -38.49 7.70 11.88
N GLU A 647 -39.33 6.65 11.80
CA GLU A 647 -39.26 5.49 12.71
C GLU A 647 -37.91 4.77 12.61
N PHE A 648 -37.36 4.60 11.40
CA PHE A 648 -36.02 4.06 11.15
C PHE A 648 -34.92 4.95 11.74
N SER A 649 -34.94 6.26 11.44
CA SER A 649 -33.89 7.22 11.85
C SER A 649 -33.82 7.41 13.37
N ASN A 650 -34.96 7.26 14.06
CA ASN A 650 -35.01 7.31 15.53
C ASN A 650 -34.71 5.95 16.19
N SER A 651 -34.51 4.87 15.42
CA SER A 651 -34.24 3.55 15.97
C SER A 651 -32.76 3.37 16.36
N VAL A 652 -32.51 2.76 17.52
CA VAL A 652 -31.14 2.47 18.01
C VAL A 652 -30.53 1.24 17.33
N SER A 653 -31.04 0.84 16.17
CA SER A 653 -30.79 -0.47 15.55
C SER A 653 -30.48 -0.33 14.08
N ASN A 654 -29.28 -0.75 13.66
CA ASN A 654 -28.84 -0.72 12.25
C ASN A 654 -29.57 -1.76 11.35
N GLU A 655 -30.67 -2.34 11.82
CA GLU A 655 -31.43 -3.40 11.16
C GLU A 655 -32.47 -2.85 10.18
N TYR A 656 -32.02 -2.08 9.19
CA TYR A 656 -32.86 -1.38 8.19
C TYR A 656 -33.86 -2.30 7.45
N TRP A 657 -33.62 -3.62 7.40
CA TRP A 657 -34.56 -4.62 6.85
C TRP A 657 -35.85 -4.81 7.66
N LYS A 658 -35.94 -4.28 8.89
CA LYS A 658 -37.18 -4.25 9.68
C LYS A 658 -38.18 -3.20 9.20
N PHE A 659 -37.74 -2.26 8.37
CA PHE A 659 -38.51 -1.15 7.81
C PHE A 659 -38.74 -1.45 6.33
N PRO A 660 -39.89 -2.04 5.91
CA PRO A 660 -40.03 -2.62 4.58
C PRO A 660 -39.95 -1.61 3.43
N ILE A 661 -40.49 -0.40 3.61
CA ILE A 661 -40.47 0.67 2.61
C ILE A 661 -39.07 1.31 2.55
N VAL A 662 -38.42 1.54 3.69
CA VAL A 662 -37.02 2.03 3.76
C VAL A 662 -36.06 1.01 3.14
N TYR A 663 -36.21 -0.27 3.47
CA TYR A 663 -35.46 -1.37 2.85
C TYR A 663 -35.69 -1.44 1.34
N THR A 664 -36.93 -1.25 0.89
CA THR A 664 -37.30 -1.20 -0.54
C THR A 664 -36.58 -0.03 -1.24
N PHE A 665 -36.62 1.18 -0.67
CA PHE A 665 -35.87 2.32 -1.20
C PHE A 665 -34.37 2.05 -1.25
N ILE A 666 -33.76 1.56 -0.16
CA ILE A 666 -32.34 1.21 -0.11
C ILE A 666 -32.00 0.17 -1.20
N LYS A 667 -32.80 -0.89 -1.35
CA LYS A 667 -32.64 -1.96 -2.34
C LYS A 667 -32.69 -1.48 -3.80
N TYR A 668 -33.51 -0.49 -4.11
CA TYR A 668 -33.70 0.00 -5.51
C TYR A 668 -32.94 1.28 -5.86
N ARG A 669 -32.69 2.16 -4.89
CA ARG A 669 -32.08 3.47 -5.10
C ARG A 669 -30.62 3.53 -4.68
N VAL A 670 -30.23 2.81 -3.62
CA VAL A 670 -28.88 2.93 -3.02
C VAL A 670 -27.99 1.73 -3.34
N TRP A 671 -28.50 0.51 -3.18
CA TRP A 671 -27.70 -0.71 -3.36
C TRP A 671 -27.14 -0.91 -4.77
N PRO A 672 -27.89 -0.63 -5.86
CA PRO A 672 -27.34 -0.69 -7.21
C PRO A 672 -26.21 0.32 -7.42
N ILE A 673 -26.21 1.45 -6.72
CA ILE A 673 -25.11 2.43 -6.81
C ILE A 673 -23.87 1.90 -6.09
N ALA A 674 -24.01 1.56 -4.80
CA ALA A 674 -22.89 1.18 -3.95
C ALA A 674 -22.19 -0.12 -4.41
N VAL A 675 -22.95 -1.15 -4.82
CA VAL A 675 -22.37 -2.42 -5.28
C VAL A 675 -21.82 -2.29 -6.70
N HIS A 676 -22.53 -1.59 -7.59
CA HIS A 676 -22.08 -1.52 -8.97
C HIS A 676 -20.90 -0.58 -9.17
N GLN A 677 -20.71 0.47 -8.38
CA GLN A 677 -19.48 1.29 -8.51
C GLN A 677 -18.20 0.44 -8.46
N GLN A 678 -18.11 -0.51 -7.51
CA GLN A 678 -16.97 -1.44 -7.39
C GLN A 678 -16.90 -2.44 -8.57
N GLN A 679 -18.04 -3.03 -8.94
CA GLN A 679 -18.07 -4.05 -10.01
C GLN A 679 -17.84 -3.45 -11.41
N LEU A 680 -18.34 -2.24 -11.66
CA LEU A 680 -18.24 -1.51 -12.93
C LEU A 680 -16.82 -0.99 -13.18
N GLU A 681 -16.16 -0.41 -12.16
CA GLU A 681 -14.78 0.06 -12.32
C GLU A 681 -13.79 -1.13 -12.48
N GLY A 682 -14.07 -2.27 -11.85
CA GLY A 682 -13.40 -3.54 -12.14
C GLY A 682 -13.69 -4.07 -13.56
N MET A 683 -14.87 -3.81 -14.12
CA MET A 683 -15.28 -4.26 -15.46
C MET A 683 -14.40 -3.63 -16.55
N PHE A 684 -14.26 -2.31 -16.63
CA PHE A 684 -13.47 -1.65 -17.69
C PHE A 684 -11.98 -1.99 -17.64
N ASN A 685 -11.45 -2.33 -16.46
CA ASN A 685 -10.07 -2.80 -16.31
C ASN A 685 -9.89 -4.29 -16.65
N ARG A 686 -10.87 -5.15 -16.34
CA ARG A 686 -10.85 -6.58 -16.72
C ARG A 686 -11.07 -6.76 -18.22
N TYR A 687 -11.95 -5.94 -18.80
CA TYR A 687 -12.27 -5.92 -20.21
C TYR A 687 -11.53 -4.76 -20.88
N ASP A 688 -10.21 -4.90 -20.99
CA ASP A 688 -9.44 -4.30 -22.09
C ASP A 688 -9.91 -4.98 -23.39
N ILE A 689 -11.07 -4.56 -23.92
CA ILE A 689 -11.81 -5.23 -24.99
C ILE A 689 -11.02 -5.10 -26.31
N LYS A 690 -10.03 -5.98 -26.46
CA LYS A 690 -9.29 -6.20 -27.69
C LYS A 690 -10.10 -7.06 -28.66
N VAL A 691 -11.25 -6.53 -29.06
CA VAL A 691 -12.01 -7.02 -30.21
C VAL A 691 -11.10 -6.95 -31.44
N HIS A 692 -10.77 -8.11 -32.01
CA HIS A 692 -9.85 -8.20 -33.15
C HIS A 692 -10.37 -7.34 -34.33
N ALA A 693 -9.48 -6.56 -34.97
CA ALA A 693 -9.89 -5.55 -35.97
C ALA A 693 -10.71 -6.13 -37.14
N ASN A 694 -10.45 -7.40 -37.49
CA ASN A 694 -11.05 -8.08 -38.63
C ASN A 694 -12.39 -8.77 -38.31
N MET A 695 -13.13 -8.32 -37.29
CA MET A 695 -14.41 -8.90 -36.83
C MET A 695 -15.58 -7.95 -37.16
N SER A 696 -16.75 -8.43 -37.60
CA SER A 696 -17.89 -7.54 -37.86
C SER A 696 -18.42 -6.87 -36.58
N LYS A 697 -18.95 -5.65 -36.69
CA LYS A 697 -19.44 -4.84 -35.55
C LYS A 697 -20.40 -5.65 -34.68
N GLU A 698 -21.40 -6.25 -35.30
CA GLU A 698 -22.45 -6.97 -34.55
C GLU A 698 -21.93 -8.25 -33.87
N LEU A 699 -20.81 -8.82 -34.33
CA LEU A 699 -20.15 -9.94 -33.66
C LEU A 699 -19.27 -9.48 -32.50
N GLN A 700 -18.64 -8.31 -32.63
CA GLN A 700 -17.97 -7.63 -31.52
C GLN A 700 -19.00 -7.34 -30.41
N GLU A 701 -20.10 -6.67 -30.76
CA GLU A 701 -21.24 -6.37 -29.87
C GLU A 701 -21.77 -7.63 -29.18
N SER A 702 -22.13 -8.67 -29.94
CA SER A 702 -22.63 -9.95 -29.38
C SER A 702 -21.65 -10.59 -28.39
N ARG A 703 -20.34 -10.51 -28.67
CA ARG A 703 -19.31 -11.05 -27.78
C ARG A 703 -19.19 -10.26 -26.49
N ILE A 704 -19.20 -8.92 -26.56
CA ILE A 704 -19.14 -8.06 -25.38
C ILE A 704 -20.37 -8.28 -24.49
N ILE A 705 -21.57 -8.30 -25.09
CA ILE A 705 -22.82 -8.61 -24.38
C ILE A 705 -22.72 -9.95 -23.64
N LEU A 706 -22.16 -10.99 -24.27
CA LEU A 706 -21.99 -12.32 -23.66
C LEU A 706 -20.83 -12.43 -22.67
N LEU A 707 -19.86 -11.53 -22.71
CA LEU A 707 -18.73 -11.50 -21.79
C LEU A 707 -19.00 -10.67 -20.52
N GLY A 708 -20.11 -9.94 -20.42
CA GLY A 708 -20.50 -9.13 -19.27
C GLY A 708 -20.44 -9.83 -17.90
N PRO A 709 -20.21 -9.09 -16.81
CA PRO A 709 -19.75 -9.63 -15.53
C PRO A 709 -20.76 -10.54 -14.82
N ASP A 710 -22.06 -10.22 -14.88
CA ASP A 710 -23.12 -10.98 -14.21
C ASP A 710 -23.85 -11.97 -15.13
N ASN A 711 -23.26 -12.31 -16.28
CA ASN A 711 -23.76 -13.33 -17.20
C ASN A 711 -23.60 -14.75 -16.63
N GLU A 712 -24.41 -15.06 -15.63
CA GLU A 712 -24.75 -16.45 -15.31
C GLU A 712 -25.23 -17.16 -16.57
N SER A 713 -24.81 -18.42 -16.74
CA SER A 713 -25.00 -19.12 -18.01
C SER A 713 -26.50 -19.34 -18.29
N VAL A 714 -27.10 -18.46 -19.09
CA VAL A 714 -28.53 -18.50 -19.42
C VAL A 714 -28.91 -19.85 -20.00
N GLU A 715 -30.10 -20.34 -19.64
CA GLU A 715 -30.64 -21.57 -20.24
C GLU A 715 -31.15 -21.28 -21.65
N ILE A 716 -30.44 -21.86 -22.63
CA ILE A 716 -30.80 -21.81 -24.04
C ILE A 716 -31.69 -23.02 -24.34
N THR A 717 -32.93 -22.76 -24.76
CA THR A 717 -33.90 -23.78 -25.18
C THR A 717 -34.21 -23.63 -26.68
N GLN A 718 -34.80 -24.66 -27.30
CA GLN A 718 -35.14 -24.62 -28.73
C GLN A 718 -36.19 -23.54 -29.03
N GLU A 719 -37.16 -23.39 -28.13
CA GLU A 719 -38.21 -22.37 -28.22
C GLU A 719 -37.63 -20.94 -28.19
N LYS A 720 -36.74 -20.63 -27.25
CA LYS A 720 -36.05 -19.33 -27.19
C LYS A 720 -35.25 -19.05 -28.48
N LEU A 721 -34.53 -20.06 -28.98
CA LEU A 721 -33.79 -19.96 -30.25
C LEU A 721 -34.69 -19.76 -31.48
N GLN A 722 -35.91 -20.31 -31.48
CA GLN A 722 -36.90 -20.13 -32.55
C GLN A 722 -37.59 -18.76 -32.47
N LYS A 723 -37.99 -18.31 -31.27
CA LYS A 723 -38.60 -16.99 -31.03
C LYS A 723 -37.67 -15.86 -31.47
N VAL A 724 -36.40 -15.89 -31.06
CA VAL A 724 -35.39 -14.91 -31.49
C VAL A 724 -35.06 -15.03 -32.99
N HIS A 725 -35.13 -16.24 -33.57
CA HIS A 725 -34.98 -16.41 -35.03
C HIS A 725 -36.12 -15.80 -35.84
N GLN A 726 -37.34 -15.78 -35.31
CA GLN A 726 -38.48 -15.10 -35.91
C GLN A 726 -38.33 -13.58 -35.81
N GLN A 727 -37.90 -13.06 -34.66
CA GLN A 727 -37.60 -11.62 -34.49
C GLN A 727 -36.59 -11.12 -35.54
N PHE A 728 -35.48 -11.83 -35.74
CA PHE A 728 -34.49 -11.50 -36.78
C PHE A 728 -34.98 -11.67 -38.23
N ARG A 729 -36.17 -12.24 -38.49
CA ARG A 729 -36.78 -12.30 -39.82
C ARG A 729 -37.85 -11.23 -40.06
N GLY A 730 -38.35 -10.59 -39.00
CA GLY A 730 -39.39 -9.55 -39.08
C GLY A 730 -38.86 -8.14 -39.33
N VAL A 731 -37.55 -7.94 -39.24
CA VAL A 731 -36.90 -6.67 -39.57
C VAL A 731 -36.52 -6.69 -41.07
N PRO A 732 -36.97 -5.72 -41.88
CA PRO A 732 -36.50 -5.61 -43.26
C PRO A 732 -34.99 -5.39 -43.30
N GLU A 733 -34.28 -6.13 -44.14
CA GLU A 733 -32.88 -5.81 -44.47
C GLU A 733 -32.89 -4.48 -45.24
N ILE A 734 -32.57 -3.38 -44.56
CA ILE A 734 -32.22 -2.11 -45.23
C ILE A 734 -30.85 -2.33 -45.88
N SER A 735 -30.86 -2.32 -47.21
CA SER A 735 -29.72 -2.49 -48.12
C SER A 735 -28.72 -1.34 -48.04
#